data_AF-A0A3L7RYS7-F1
#
_entry.id   AF-A0A3L7RYS7-F1
#
_cell.length_a   1.000
_cell.length_b   1.000
_cell.length_c   1.000
_cell.angle_alpha   90.00
_cell.angle_beta   90.00
_cell.angle_gamma   90.00
#
_symmetry.space_group_name_H-M   'P 1'
#
loop_
_entity.id
_entity.type
_entity.pdbx_description
1 polymer ?
#
loop_
_entity_poly.entity_id
_entity_poly.type
_entity_poly.pdbx_seq_one_letter_code
_entity_poly.pdbx_strand_id
1 'polypeptide(L)'
;MLNLLKVDFIQRVRLAGLSRVLAAATALILAQTASATDPGNAVRDGLFLFGNPTAPFKTYSTGQSFGDWKVEAGNIDVSVREFTYPENASNSVDLNGTASGLISQIMKTVPGKTYTVRFMMSGNWDGGKGKFGLELKAGPMTRRLSIDRPAGWSKTNMKWKEMSYPFVATSNATKISFRSTTPGNGGVVIAAVEAETPVDPPNALETIPVPTPPDLQNYIADKSAAIALGKALFWDMQTGSDGKTACATCHWHAGADARTKNTLHPGAPGSTFGHQTDAGPALAADALANFPGVNLKLEPGDFPFHRLQNMDFPESNDNPVIFDSKKVVGSQGVVSKKFQGIVEGNPVDDGITTVHPVFNLDGTNVRQVTGRNAPTTINAIFFDRSFWDGRANRYFNGVNPFGDLDPDARVLKSTTTQKATTKVTGYKWVLKRIGWWYYWAYEPQTTTTYETVASLEPVSILIDNGALASQAVGPPNNSVEMSWDGRTFKELGRKMFSLRPLAQQAVHESDSVLGSMKDASGRGLKSEQSYAALVKAAFKPEWWSGTTLTSDGYTHMEANFPLYWGLAIMMYESTLVSDDTPFDRYRKGDSGALTENAKRGLQIFLNEGKCINCHGGPEFAGATVSQLRGVLSNDGPIELMPMAVGSAFYDGGFYNIGVRQTEEDIAVGASHPQFGPLSYSKQKQNGRNVGGIDVPGGARIAVNGAFKTPTLRNIELTGPYFHNGGTKNLLEVVEFYVRGADFKKTNIKDLDPDVGGIPELQGNKPDQLALVEFMKHLTDERVKYRKAPFDHPEIVLPNGHSGVENGVALDNNFVLPAVGREGGEPFMPFEEALETGY
;
A
#
# COMPACT_ATOMS: atom_id res chain seq x y z
N MET A 1 -58.18 20.34 -35.51
CA MET A 1 -58.13 21.50 -36.42
C MET A 1 -57.97 22.75 -35.56
N LEU A 2 -56.98 23.60 -35.90
CA LEU A 2 -56.49 24.80 -35.21
C LEU A 2 -55.60 24.62 -33.96
N ASN A 3 -54.27 24.59 -34.22
CA ASN A 3 -53.25 25.52 -33.73
C ASN A 3 -53.14 25.90 -32.23
N LEU A 4 -52.07 25.47 -31.55
CA LEU A 4 -50.88 26.29 -31.16
C LEU A 4 -50.08 25.72 -29.96
N LEU A 5 -48.73 25.70 -30.11
CA LEU A 5 -47.67 25.95 -29.10
C LEU A 5 -47.49 24.91 -27.98
N LYS A 6 -46.34 24.29 -27.68
CA LYS A 6 -44.88 24.46 -27.89
C LYS A 6 -44.31 23.02 -27.93
N VAL A 7 -43.32 22.64 -28.71
CA VAL A 7 -41.87 22.86 -28.49
C VAL A 7 -41.17 22.44 -29.81
N ASP A 8 -40.46 23.39 -30.43
CA ASP A 8 -39.55 23.17 -31.56
C ASP A 8 -38.36 22.29 -31.14
N PHE A 9 -38.06 21.19 -31.85
CA PHE A 9 -37.15 21.14 -33.01
C PHE A 9 -35.69 21.39 -32.56
N ILE A 10 -34.75 20.44 -32.65
CA ILE A 10 -34.23 19.87 -33.90
C ILE A 10 -33.53 18.52 -33.61
N GLN A 11 -33.98 17.46 -34.28
CA GLN A 11 -33.16 16.33 -34.69
C GLN A 11 -32.89 16.47 -36.19
N ARG A 12 -31.64 16.20 -36.61
CA ARG A 12 -31.14 16.04 -38.00
C ARG A 12 -30.92 17.34 -38.78
N VAL A 13 -29.64 17.70 -38.94
CA VAL A 13 -28.81 17.44 -40.14
C VAL A 13 -27.42 18.05 -39.86
N ARG A 14 -26.36 17.24 -39.92
CA ARG A 14 -25.05 17.55 -40.56
C ARG A 14 -24.00 16.48 -40.21
N LEU A 15 -23.89 15.51 -41.11
CA LEU A 15 -22.62 14.87 -41.45
C LEU A 15 -21.70 15.94 -42.08
N ALA A 16 -20.39 15.76 -41.89
CA ALA A 16 -19.27 16.57 -42.36
C ALA A 16 -18.97 17.84 -41.53
N GLY A 17 -18.03 17.71 -40.57
CA GLY A 17 -17.43 18.87 -39.92
C GLY A 17 -16.92 18.68 -38.48
N LEU A 18 -16.33 17.53 -38.12
CA LEU A 18 -15.75 17.32 -36.77
C LEU A 18 -14.50 16.43 -36.85
N SER A 19 -13.47 16.89 -37.57
CA SER A 19 -12.15 16.21 -37.59
C SER A 19 -10.97 17.15 -37.36
N ARG A 20 -11.17 18.36 -36.81
CA ARG A 20 -10.05 19.28 -36.54
C ARG A 20 -10.05 20.00 -35.19
N VAL A 21 -11.02 19.77 -34.31
CA VAL A 21 -11.06 20.39 -32.97
C VAL A 21 -10.86 19.38 -31.82
N LEU A 22 -10.97 18.07 -32.07
CA LEU A 22 -10.75 17.04 -31.05
C LEU A 22 -9.28 16.66 -30.83
N ALA A 23 -8.38 16.98 -31.78
CA ALA A 23 -6.95 16.66 -31.68
C ALA A 23 -6.14 17.71 -30.88
N ALA A 24 -6.64 18.94 -30.76
CA ALA A 24 -5.98 19.99 -29.98
C ALA A 24 -6.35 19.92 -28.48
N ALA A 25 -7.56 19.48 -28.15
CA ALA A 25 -8.02 19.33 -26.76
C ALA A 25 -7.48 18.06 -26.08
N THR A 26 -7.20 16.99 -26.84
CA THR A 26 -6.53 15.78 -26.32
C THR A 26 -5.02 16.00 -26.11
N ALA A 27 -4.36 16.81 -26.95
CA ALA A 27 -2.96 17.16 -26.77
C ALA A 27 -2.69 18.08 -25.57
N LEU A 28 -3.67 18.94 -25.19
CA LEU A 28 -3.53 19.83 -24.03
C LEU A 28 -3.80 19.15 -22.69
N ILE A 29 -4.57 18.05 -22.68
CA ILE A 29 -4.85 17.23 -21.49
C ILE A 29 -3.73 16.19 -21.27
N LEU A 30 -3.06 15.72 -22.34
CA LEU A 30 -1.91 14.80 -22.23
C LEU A 30 -0.62 15.45 -21.69
N ALA A 31 -0.51 16.78 -21.68
CA ALA A 31 0.67 17.49 -21.16
C ALA A 31 0.57 17.85 -19.66
N GLN A 32 -0.59 17.65 -19.01
CA GLN A 32 -0.82 18.13 -17.64
C GLN A 32 -0.78 17.06 -16.55
N THR A 33 -0.68 15.77 -16.84
CA THR A 33 -0.77 14.72 -15.79
C THR A 33 0.28 13.61 -15.90
N ALA A 34 1.50 13.93 -16.36
CA ALA A 34 2.63 13.01 -16.30
C ALA A 34 3.86 13.74 -15.77
N SER A 35 3.92 13.97 -14.45
CA SER A 35 5.14 14.38 -13.73
C SER A 35 4.82 14.55 -12.25
N ALA A 36 5.06 13.50 -11.49
CA ALA A 36 5.48 13.60 -10.10
C ALA A 36 6.80 12.83 -9.97
N THR A 37 7.79 13.27 -10.74
CA THR A 37 9.18 12.82 -10.63
C THR A 37 9.85 13.72 -9.61
N ASP A 38 10.16 13.19 -8.42
CA ASP A 38 10.86 13.85 -7.31
C ASP A 38 10.26 15.22 -6.89
N PRO A 39 9.56 15.34 -5.75
CA PRO A 39 8.98 16.61 -5.29
C PRO A 39 10.01 17.74 -5.11
N GLY A 40 11.30 17.42 -5.07
CA GLY A 40 12.41 18.37 -5.08
C GLY A 40 12.83 18.85 -6.47
N ASN A 41 12.56 18.13 -7.56
CA ASN A 41 13.12 18.40 -8.89
C ASN A 41 12.20 19.22 -9.80
N ALA A 42 12.64 20.42 -10.17
CA ALA A 42 11.89 21.33 -11.04
C ALA A 42 12.07 21.05 -12.55
N VAL A 43 13.03 20.19 -12.94
CA VAL A 43 13.26 19.79 -14.33
C VAL A 43 12.34 18.64 -14.70
N ARG A 44 11.64 18.77 -15.83
CA ARG A 44 10.88 17.68 -16.43
C ARG A 44 11.68 17.02 -17.54
N ASP A 45 11.50 15.72 -17.72
CA ASP A 45 12.22 14.94 -18.74
C ASP A 45 13.75 15.12 -18.69
N GLY A 46 14.34 15.17 -17.50
CA GLY A 46 15.78 15.32 -17.30
C GLY A 46 16.65 14.21 -17.92
N LEU A 47 16.02 13.05 -18.16
CA LEU A 47 16.63 11.87 -18.76
C LEU A 47 16.35 11.73 -20.27
N PHE A 48 15.65 12.70 -20.84
CA PHE A 48 15.37 12.84 -22.28
C PHE A 48 14.64 11.63 -22.90
N LEU A 49 13.69 11.05 -22.17
CA LEU A 49 13.00 9.82 -22.51
C LEU A 49 11.78 10.06 -23.40
N PHE A 50 11.23 11.27 -23.42
CA PHE A 50 10.02 11.60 -24.16
C PHE A 50 10.32 12.16 -25.57
N GLY A 51 9.45 11.89 -26.55
CA GLY A 51 9.60 12.35 -27.94
C GLY A 51 9.91 11.27 -28.99
N ASN A 52 9.86 9.98 -28.61
CA ASN A 52 10.11 8.82 -29.48
C ASN A 52 11.35 8.96 -30.36
N PRO A 53 12.55 9.17 -29.79
CA PRO A 53 13.77 9.11 -30.58
C PRO A 53 13.99 7.69 -31.08
N THR A 54 14.32 7.54 -32.36
CA THR A 54 14.64 6.24 -33.00
C THR A 54 16.15 6.04 -32.99
N ALA A 55 16.60 4.80 -32.78
CA ALA A 55 18.03 4.47 -32.74
C ALA A 55 18.74 4.72 -34.07
N PRO A 56 20.04 5.12 -34.08
CA PRO A 56 20.87 5.34 -32.89
C PRO A 56 20.67 6.73 -32.23
N PHE A 57 20.21 7.72 -32.99
CA PHE A 57 19.85 9.06 -32.50
C PHE A 57 18.79 9.71 -33.40
N LYS A 58 18.18 10.78 -32.91
CA LYS A 58 17.27 11.64 -33.68
C LYS A 58 17.68 13.10 -33.58
N THR A 59 17.85 13.74 -34.73
CA THR A 59 18.16 15.17 -34.82
C THR A 59 16.91 16.02 -34.62
N TYR A 60 17.03 17.05 -33.78
CA TYR A 60 16.01 18.09 -33.63
C TYR A 60 16.63 19.45 -33.96
N SER A 61 15.89 20.26 -34.71
CA SER A 61 16.29 21.58 -35.16
C SER A 61 15.47 22.67 -34.45
N THR A 62 15.95 23.91 -34.57
CA THR A 62 15.31 25.10 -33.99
C THR A 62 13.79 25.11 -34.22
N GLY A 63 13.04 25.34 -33.13
CA GLY A 63 11.58 25.38 -33.12
C GLY A 63 10.91 24.04 -32.81
N GLN A 64 11.64 22.92 -32.87
CA GLN A 64 11.11 21.61 -32.51
C GLN A 64 11.23 21.35 -31.00
N SER A 65 10.35 20.47 -30.51
CA SER A 65 10.34 19.96 -29.14
C SER A 65 10.57 18.45 -29.11
N PHE A 66 11.14 18.00 -28.00
CA PHE A 66 11.32 16.59 -27.65
C PHE A 66 11.06 16.47 -26.15
N GLY A 67 10.01 15.74 -25.77
CA GLY A 67 9.49 15.82 -24.40
C GLY A 67 9.16 17.25 -23.99
N ASP A 68 9.58 17.64 -22.79
CA ASP A 68 9.43 19.01 -22.24
C ASP A 68 10.52 19.99 -22.71
N TRP A 69 11.48 19.52 -23.51
CA TRP A 69 12.57 20.33 -24.02
C TRP A 69 12.24 20.93 -25.38
N LYS A 70 12.74 22.15 -25.61
CA LYS A 70 12.64 22.86 -26.88
C LYS A 70 14.02 23.23 -27.39
N VAL A 71 14.25 23.01 -28.68
CA VAL A 71 15.45 23.51 -29.38
C VAL A 71 15.23 24.96 -29.78
N GLU A 72 15.97 25.88 -29.17
CA GLU A 72 15.82 27.34 -29.38
C GLU A 72 16.78 27.89 -30.42
N ALA A 73 17.90 27.19 -30.69
CA ALA A 73 18.84 27.57 -31.73
C ALA A 73 19.64 26.35 -32.21
N GLY A 74 20.12 26.40 -33.45
CA GLY A 74 20.93 25.33 -34.05
C GLY A 74 20.15 24.02 -34.20
N ASN A 75 20.87 22.92 -33.98
CA ASN A 75 20.32 21.58 -33.92
C ASN A 75 21.08 20.72 -32.91
N ILE A 76 20.44 19.66 -32.45
CA ILE A 76 20.93 18.73 -31.44
C ILE A 76 20.61 17.31 -31.88
N ASP A 77 21.37 16.35 -31.39
CA ASP A 77 21.10 14.93 -31.57
C ASP A 77 20.75 14.30 -30.22
N VAL A 78 19.52 13.81 -30.09
CA VAL A 78 19.10 13.00 -28.93
C VAL A 78 19.51 11.56 -29.22
N SER A 79 20.57 11.09 -28.56
CA SER A 79 21.09 9.73 -28.67
C SER A 79 20.24 8.76 -27.83
N VAL A 80 19.83 7.66 -28.46
CA VAL A 80 18.99 6.63 -27.85
C VAL A 80 19.89 5.56 -27.25
N ARG A 81 20.30 5.77 -26.00
CA ARG A 81 21.20 4.88 -25.24
C ARG A 81 22.54 4.62 -25.93
N GLU A 82 22.91 5.44 -26.91
CA GLU A 82 24.15 5.28 -27.67
C GLU A 82 25.36 5.75 -26.85
N PHE A 83 25.21 6.88 -26.14
CA PHE A 83 26.17 7.35 -25.14
C PHE A 83 25.57 7.13 -23.76
N THR A 84 25.64 5.90 -23.27
CA THR A 84 24.99 5.51 -22.01
C THR A 84 25.77 6.05 -20.80
N TYR A 85 25.03 6.64 -19.86
CA TYR A 85 25.50 6.90 -18.50
C TYR A 85 25.41 5.58 -17.68
N PRO A 86 26.41 5.20 -16.87
CA PRO A 86 26.53 3.83 -16.36
C PRO A 86 25.43 3.35 -15.41
N GLU A 87 24.58 4.24 -14.87
CA GLU A 87 23.68 3.87 -13.77
C GLU A 87 22.19 3.97 -14.11
N ASN A 88 21.80 4.71 -15.14
CA ASN A 88 20.41 4.89 -15.55
C ASN A 88 20.34 4.83 -17.07
N ALA A 89 19.53 3.93 -17.64
CA ALA A 89 19.31 3.76 -19.09
C ALA A 89 18.60 4.95 -19.77
N SER A 90 19.09 6.14 -19.49
CA SER A 90 18.73 7.46 -19.98
C SER A 90 19.20 7.65 -21.42
N ASN A 91 18.50 8.52 -22.12
CA ASN A 91 19.00 9.08 -23.36
C ASN A 91 19.98 10.21 -23.03
N SER A 92 20.77 10.61 -24.01
CA SER A 92 21.72 11.71 -23.88
C SER A 92 21.56 12.68 -25.03
N VAL A 93 21.87 13.94 -24.79
CA VAL A 93 21.76 14.99 -25.82
C VAL A 93 23.16 15.43 -26.20
N ASP A 94 23.56 15.13 -27.43
CA ASP A 94 24.62 15.89 -28.09
C ASP A 94 24.05 17.26 -28.46
N LEU A 95 24.56 18.29 -27.80
CA LEU A 95 24.14 19.67 -28.05
C LEU A 95 24.69 20.22 -29.37
N ASN A 96 25.31 19.39 -30.21
CA ASN A 96 25.56 19.67 -31.61
C ASN A 96 25.07 18.51 -32.47
N GLY A 97 24.07 18.75 -33.32
CA GLY A 97 23.87 17.92 -34.50
C GLY A 97 24.93 18.28 -35.53
N THR A 98 24.60 19.10 -36.51
CA THR A 98 25.57 19.67 -37.46
C THR A 98 26.13 21.03 -37.03
N ALA A 99 25.54 21.68 -36.01
CA ALA A 99 25.95 22.98 -35.51
C ALA A 99 25.66 23.12 -34.01
N SER A 100 26.24 24.14 -33.36
CA SER A 100 25.98 24.44 -31.94
C SER A 100 24.49 24.66 -31.68
N GLY A 101 23.93 23.81 -30.83
CA GLY A 101 22.56 23.82 -30.40
C GLY A 101 22.35 24.52 -29.05
N LEU A 102 21.10 24.96 -28.85
CA LEU A 102 20.59 25.44 -27.58
C LEU A 102 19.27 24.74 -27.28
N ILE A 103 19.20 24.05 -26.14
CA ILE A 103 17.94 23.51 -25.62
C ILE A 103 17.50 24.26 -24.38
N SER A 104 16.20 24.35 -24.15
CA SER A 104 15.67 24.91 -22.92
C SER A 104 14.33 24.32 -22.55
N GLN A 105 13.98 24.48 -21.28
CA GLN A 105 12.62 24.28 -20.79
C GLN A 105 12.27 25.37 -19.76
N ILE A 106 10.99 25.48 -19.43
CA ILE A 106 10.50 26.36 -18.37
C ILE A 106 10.15 25.49 -17.16
N MET A 107 10.91 25.67 -16.09
CA MET A 107 10.69 25.01 -14.81
C MET A 107 9.72 25.84 -13.97
N LYS A 108 8.78 25.21 -13.27
CA LYS A 108 8.01 25.90 -12.23
C LYS A 108 8.93 26.09 -11.01
N THR A 109 9.05 27.31 -10.51
CA THR A 109 9.95 27.63 -9.38
C THR A 109 9.24 28.51 -8.35
N VAL A 110 9.80 28.63 -7.14
CA VAL A 110 9.30 29.54 -6.10
C VAL A 110 10.28 30.70 -5.91
N PRO A 111 9.86 31.98 -6.08
CA PRO A 111 10.72 33.13 -5.84
C PRO A 111 11.35 33.09 -4.45
N GLY A 112 12.67 33.33 -4.37
CA GLY A 112 13.44 33.29 -3.13
C GLY A 112 13.91 31.88 -2.72
N LYS A 113 13.41 30.80 -3.36
CA LYS A 113 13.87 29.43 -3.08
C LYS A 113 15.17 29.14 -3.85
N THR A 114 16.10 28.45 -3.19
CA THR A 114 17.36 27.98 -3.79
C THR A 114 17.14 26.63 -4.44
N TYR A 115 17.58 26.50 -5.70
CA TYR A 115 17.60 25.26 -6.46
C TYR A 115 19.04 24.92 -6.84
N THR A 116 19.38 23.65 -6.91
CA THR A 116 20.68 23.13 -7.35
C THR A 116 20.49 22.39 -8.65
N VAL A 117 21.05 22.93 -9.74
CA VAL A 117 21.07 22.24 -11.04
C VAL A 117 22.15 21.18 -11.02
N ARG A 118 21.77 19.91 -11.18
CA ARG A 118 22.68 18.77 -11.35
C ARG A 118 22.55 18.20 -12.76
N PHE A 119 23.66 17.77 -13.36
CA PHE A 119 23.65 17.05 -14.63
C PHE A 119 24.98 16.38 -14.92
N MET A 120 24.96 15.33 -15.74
CA MET A 120 26.15 14.70 -16.28
C MET A 120 26.61 15.40 -17.56
N MET A 121 27.90 15.65 -17.66
CA MET A 121 28.55 16.30 -18.81
C MET A 121 29.65 15.40 -19.38
N SER A 122 29.64 15.24 -20.70
CA SER A 122 30.70 14.64 -21.51
C SER A 122 30.77 15.35 -22.87
N GLY A 123 31.43 14.78 -23.85
CA GLY A 123 31.51 15.26 -25.23
C GLY A 123 31.24 14.13 -26.21
N ASN A 124 31.04 14.44 -27.47
CA ASN A 124 30.87 13.41 -28.48
C ASN A 124 32.24 12.76 -28.79
N TRP A 125 32.35 11.45 -28.54
CA TRP A 125 33.61 10.70 -28.67
C TRP A 125 34.15 10.71 -30.12
N ASP A 126 33.26 10.74 -31.11
CA ASP A 126 33.54 10.63 -32.54
C ASP A 126 33.98 11.98 -33.17
N GLY A 127 33.72 13.10 -32.48
CA GLY A 127 33.90 14.46 -33.04
C GLY A 127 35.34 15.00 -33.10
N GLY A 128 36.35 14.24 -32.65
CA GLY A 128 37.78 14.62 -32.74
C GLY A 128 38.17 15.94 -32.06
N LYS A 129 37.30 16.57 -31.26
CA LYS A 129 37.59 17.86 -30.60
C LYS A 129 38.46 17.63 -29.36
N GLY A 130 39.46 18.50 -29.17
CA GLY A 130 40.30 18.50 -27.96
C GLY A 130 39.58 19.05 -26.71
N LYS A 131 38.54 19.87 -26.90
CA LYS A 131 37.81 20.56 -25.84
C LYS A 131 36.33 20.76 -26.19
N PHE A 132 35.44 20.48 -25.25
CA PHE A 132 33.99 20.59 -25.38
C PHE A 132 33.46 21.60 -24.38
N GLY A 133 32.75 22.62 -24.85
CA GLY A 133 32.27 23.72 -24.02
C GLY A 133 30.75 23.79 -23.94
N LEU A 134 30.26 24.26 -22.79
CA LEU A 134 28.84 24.37 -22.44
C LEU A 134 28.57 25.70 -21.72
N GLU A 135 27.49 26.38 -22.09
CA GLU A 135 26.90 27.47 -21.31
C GLU A 135 25.57 26.99 -20.71
N LEU A 136 25.51 26.95 -19.37
CA LEU A 136 24.29 26.70 -18.59
C LEU A 136 23.74 28.03 -18.10
N LYS A 137 22.42 28.23 -18.25
CA LYS A 137 21.68 29.32 -17.62
C LYS A 137 20.47 28.79 -16.87
N ALA A 138 20.24 29.30 -15.66
CA ALA A 138 19.00 29.10 -14.91
C ALA A 138 18.74 30.33 -14.02
N GLY A 139 17.64 31.04 -14.28
CA GLY A 139 17.32 32.28 -13.56
C GLY A 139 18.46 33.31 -13.70
N PRO A 140 18.98 33.89 -12.59
CA PRO A 140 20.12 34.80 -12.65
C PRO A 140 21.47 34.09 -12.87
N MET A 141 21.53 32.77 -12.76
CA MET A 141 22.78 32.01 -12.90
C MET A 141 23.18 31.87 -14.37
N THR A 142 24.45 32.16 -14.66
CA THR A 142 25.15 31.72 -15.87
C THR A 142 26.44 31.00 -15.48
N ARG A 143 26.70 29.84 -16.09
CA ARG A 143 27.93 29.06 -15.94
C ARG A 143 28.49 28.71 -17.32
N ARG A 144 29.79 28.87 -17.48
CA ARG A 144 30.53 28.44 -18.67
C ARG A 144 31.50 27.36 -18.27
N LEU A 145 31.32 26.19 -18.85
CA LEU A 145 31.96 24.95 -18.46
C LEU A 145 32.71 24.41 -19.67
N SER A 146 33.77 23.66 -19.41
CA SER A 146 34.46 22.93 -20.47
C SER A 146 35.13 21.68 -19.94
N ILE A 147 35.16 20.65 -20.78
CA ILE A 147 35.94 19.44 -20.54
C ILE A 147 36.94 19.24 -21.67
N ASP A 148 38.14 18.81 -21.31
CA ASP A 148 39.15 18.39 -22.27
C ASP A 148 38.98 16.89 -22.56
N ARG A 149 39.38 16.46 -23.76
CA ARG A 149 39.31 15.05 -24.19
C ARG A 149 40.15 14.17 -23.25
N PRO A 150 39.54 13.28 -22.44
CA PRO A 150 40.27 12.45 -21.48
C PRO A 150 40.89 11.21 -22.15
N ALA A 151 41.88 10.60 -21.48
CA ALA A 151 42.48 9.34 -21.92
C ALA A 151 41.49 8.16 -21.80
N GLY A 152 41.57 7.20 -22.74
CA GLY A 152 40.72 6.00 -22.74
C GLY A 152 39.24 6.26 -23.06
N TRP A 153 38.94 7.43 -23.64
CA TRP A 153 37.58 7.84 -24.01
C TRP A 153 37.07 7.08 -25.23
N SER A 154 35.88 6.49 -25.11
CA SER A 154 35.25 5.71 -26.17
C SER A 154 33.73 5.81 -26.09
N LYS A 155 33.04 5.30 -27.11
CA LYS A 155 31.57 5.18 -27.14
C LYS A 155 30.99 4.51 -25.89
N THR A 156 31.66 3.51 -25.34
CA THR A 156 31.23 2.77 -24.14
C THR A 156 31.87 3.27 -22.85
N ASN A 157 32.82 4.21 -22.93
CA ASN A 157 33.49 4.82 -21.79
C ASN A 157 33.55 6.33 -22.00
N MET A 158 32.39 6.97 -21.86
CA MET A 158 32.20 8.38 -22.15
C MET A 158 32.83 9.31 -21.09
N LYS A 159 33.44 8.80 -20.01
CA LYS A 159 34.12 9.62 -18.98
C LYS A 159 33.25 10.77 -18.46
N TRP A 160 32.00 10.46 -18.15
CA TRP A 160 31.02 11.41 -17.62
C TRP A 160 31.55 12.11 -16.36
N LYS A 161 31.25 13.40 -16.23
CA LYS A 161 31.48 14.19 -15.03
C LYS A 161 30.17 14.79 -14.54
N GLU A 162 29.90 14.67 -13.26
CA GLU A 162 28.75 15.35 -12.65
C GLU A 162 29.07 16.83 -12.45
N MET A 163 28.09 17.68 -12.76
CA MET A 163 28.13 19.12 -12.62
C MET A 163 26.99 19.55 -11.69
N SER A 164 27.29 20.36 -10.67
CA SER A 164 26.30 20.79 -9.67
C SER A 164 26.45 22.28 -9.35
N TYR A 165 25.37 23.06 -9.52
CA TYR A 165 25.40 24.51 -9.31
C TYR A 165 24.10 25.07 -8.72
N PRO A 166 24.16 25.82 -7.60
CA PRO A 166 22.99 26.46 -7.02
C PRO A 166 22.60 27.76 -7.74
N PHE A 167 21.30 28.06 -7.78
CA PHE A 167 20.72 29.34 -8.15
C PHE A 167 19.51 29.68 -7.27
N VAL A 168 19.26 30.97 -7.05
CA VAL A 168 18.04 31.44 -6.36
C VAL A 168 17.02 31.82 -7.43
N ALA A 169 15.82 31.24 -7.37
CA ALA A 169 14.75 31.57 -8.29
C ALA A 169 14.22 32.98 -7.99
N THR A 170 14.00 33.79 -9.01
CA THR A 170 13.49 35.17 -8.88
C THR A 170 12.03 35.32 -9.31
N SER A 171 11.42 34.24 -9.80
CA SER A 171 10.05 34.24 -10.30
C SER A 171 9.40 32.85 -10.17
N ASN A 172 8.08 32.78 -10.39
CA ASN A 172 7.31 31.53 -10.32
C ASN A 172 7.63 30.53 -11.45
N ALA A 173 8.44 30.94 -12.44
CA ALA A 173 8.84 30.11 -13.55
C ALA A 173 10.26 30.48 -14.03
N THR A 174 11.18 29.53 -13.98
CA THR A 174 12.57 29.75 -14.38
C THR A 174 12.89 29.02 -15.67
N LYS A 175 13.41 29.75 -16.67
CA LYS A 175 13.97 29.12 -17.87
C LYS A 175 15.34 28.54 -17.56
N ILE A 176 15.50 27.23 -17.74
CA ILE A 176 16.80 26.57 -17.76
C ILE A 176 17.21 26.33 -19.21
N SER A 177 18.47 26.57 -19.55
CA SER A 177 18.97 26.37 -20.91
C SER A 177 20.41 25.89 -20.94
N PHE A 178 20.68 24.98 -21.87
CA PHE A 178 21.99 24.42 -22.14
C PHE A 178 22.37 24.74 -23.58
N ARG A 179 23.46 25.49 -23.77
CA ARG A 179 24.02 25.87 -25.07
C ARG A 179 25.39 25.24 -25.25
N SER A 180 25.59 24.49 -26.32
CA SER A 180 26.96 24.13 -26.68
C SER A 180 27.75 25.36 -27.12
N THR A 181 28.96 25.54 -26.61
CA THR A 181 29.91 26.52 -27.14
C THR A 181 30.96 25.88 -28.05
N THR A 182 30.77 24.61 -28.39
CA THR A 182 31.66 23.84 -29.27
C THR A 182 31.26 24.08 -30.73
N PRO A 183 32.19 24.47 -31.63
CA PRO A 183 31.87 24.70 -33.04
C PRO A 183 31.83 23.42 -33.87
N GLY A 184 30.93 23.37 -34.85
CA GLY A 184 30.80 22.28 -35.84
C GLY A 184 29.95 21.10 -35.38
N ASN A 185 30.16 19.94 -36.00
CA ASN A 185 29.52 18.66 -35.65
C ASN A 185 30.21 18.03 -34.41
N GLY A 186 29.44 17.30 -33.59
CA GLY A 186 29.94 16.56 -32.44
C GLY A 186 30.33 17.46 -31.26
N GLY A 187 29.39 17.67 -30.34
CA GLY A 187 29.43 18.71 -29.32
C GLY A 187 29.67 18.20 -27.91
N VAL A 188 29.36 19.06 -26.94
CA VAL A 188 29.19 18.63 -25.54
C VAL A 188 27.94 17.75 -25.48
N VAL A 189 28.03 16.65 -24.73
CA VAL A 189 26.92 15.74 -24.48
C VAL A 189 26.48 15.89 -23.03
N ILE A 190 25.17 15.98 -22.79
CA ILE A 190 24.60 16.04 -21.44
C ILE A 190 23.59 14.90 -21.19
N ALA A 191 23.43 14.52 -19.92
CA ALA A 191 22.47 13.53 -19.45
C ALA A 191 22.03 13.84 -18.01
N ALA A 192 20.93 13.22 -17.55
CA ALA A 192 20.44 13.27 -16.17
C ALA A 192 20.34 14.69 -15.58
N VAL A 193 19.61 15.58 -16.25
CA VAL A 193 19.45 16.97 -15.83
C VAL A 193 18.38 17.09 -14.75
N GLU A 194 18.72 17.73 -13.64
CA GLU A 194 17.85 17.96 -12.49
C GLU A 194 18.02 19.39 -11.97
N ALA A 195 16.99 19.94 -11.32
CA ALA A 195 17.07 21.19 -10.56
C ALA A 195 16.35 21.01 -9.22
N GLU A 196 17.10 20.56 -8.22
CA GLU A 196 16.57 20.14 -6.93
C GLU A 196 16.50 21.32 -5.94
N THR A 197 15.41 21.47 -5.21
CA THR A 197 15.34 22.33 -4.01
C THR A 197 15.37 21.45 -2.76
N PRO A 198 15.91 21.92 -1.62
CA PRO A 198 15.64 21.28 -0.34
C PRO A 198 14.15 21.05 -0.17
N VAL A 199 13.78 19.81 0.16
CA VAL A 199 12.39 19.41 0.34
C VAL A 199 11.93 19.97 1.68
N ASP A 200 10.79 20.66 1.69
CA ASP A 200 10.21 21.14 2.94
C ASP A 200 9.65 19.95 3.73
N PRO A 201 9.88 19.86 5.05
CA PRO A 201 9.30 18.79 5.86
C PRO A 201 7.77 18.77 5.73
N PRO A 202 7.14 17.58 5.66
CA PRO A 202 5.69 17.48 5.56
C PRO A 202 4.99 18.11 6.78
N ASN A 203 3.71 18.43 6.65
CA ASN A 203 2.92 18.92 7.78
C ASN A 203 2.68 17.82 8.83
N ALA A 204 2.09 18.18 9.98
CA ALA A 204 1.62 17.22 10.97
C ALA A 204 0.48 16.35 10.42
N LEU A 205 0.33 15.11 10.90
CA LEU A 205 -0.68 14.17 10.40
C LEU A 205 -2.12 14.67 10.54
N GLU A 206 -2.41 15.46 11.57
CA GLU A 206 -3.74 16.06 11.80
C GLU A 206 -4.25 16.91 10.61
N THR A 207 -3.35 17.33 9.71
CA THR A 207 -3.71 18.08 8.50
C THR A 207 -4.34 17.21 7.41
N ILE A 208 -4.26 15.88 7.54
CA ILE A 208 -4.84 14.92 6.60
C ILE A 208 -6.15 14.36 7.18
N PRO A 209 -7.28 14.47 6.47
CA PRO A 209 -8.51 13.85 6.92
C PRO A 209 -8.42 12.32 6.84
N VAL A 210 -8.94 11.64 7.87
CA VAL A 210 -9.10 10.18 7.86
C VAL A 210 -10.03 9.76 6.71
N PRO A 211 -9.57 8.97 5.72
CA PRO A 211 -10.35 8.65 4.53
C PRO A 211 -11.38 7.56 4.84
N THR A 212 -12.59 7.95 5.21
CA THR A 212 -13.72 7.03 5.40
C THR A 212 -14.55 6.90 4.11
N PRO A 213 -15.30 5.80 3.91
CA PRO A 213 -16.15 5.65 2.73
C PRO A 213 -17.18 6.79 2.60
N PRO A 214 -17.34 7.39 1.40
CA PRO A 214 -18.27 8.51 1.19
C PRO A 214 -19.75 8.12 1.31
N ASP A 215 -20.05 6.83 1.18
CA ASP A 215 -21.39 6.25 1.25
C ASP A 215 -21.58 5.34 2.48
N LEU A 216 -20.69 5.44 3.48
CA LEU A 216 -20.70 4.64 4.70
C LEU A 216 -22.07 4.65 5.41
N GLN A 217 -22.78 5.78 5.36
CA GLN A 217 -24.12 5.98 5.90
C GLN A 217 -25.18 5.09 5.24
N ASN A 218 -24.89 4.38 4.15
CA ASN A 218 -25.79 3.38 3.56
C ASN A 218 -25.74 2.04 4.30
N TYR A 219 -24.69 1.81 5.09
CA TYR A 219 -24.42 0.53 5.75
C TYR A 219 -24.48 0.67 7.26
N ILE A 220 -23.81 1.70 7.81
CA ILE A 220 -23.69 1.95 9.24
C ILE A 220 -24.83 2.86 9.71
N ALA A 221 -25.54 2.41 10.75
CA ALA A 221 -26.55 3.18 11.48
C ALA A 221 -25.92 4.01 12.61
N ASP A 222 -24.97 3.43 13.34
CA ASP A 222 -24.26 4.08 14.46
C ASP A 222 -22.76 3.78 14.39
N LYS A 223 -21.95 4.82 14.23
CA LYS A 223 -20.49 4.71 14.11
C LYS A 223 -19.83 4.24 15.41
N SER A 224 -20.31 4.71 16.57
CA SER A 224 -19.76 4.32 17.88
C SER A 224 -20.05 2.85 18.18
N ALA A 225 -21.23 2.36 17.82
CA ALA A 225 -21.56 0.94 17.91
C ALA A 225 -20.70 0.10 16.95
N ALA A 226 -20.44 0.58 15.72
CA ALA A 226 -19.55 -0.10 14.78
C ALA A 226 -18.10 -0.16 15.30
N ILE A 227 -17.59 0.91 15.91
CA ILE A 227 -16.27 0.93 16.58
C ILE A 227 -16.22 -0.06 17.74
N ALA A 228 -17.27 -0.12 18.58
CA ALA A 228 -17.34 -1.07 19.69
C ALA A 228 -17.36 -2.52 19.20
N LEU A 229 -18.16 -2.83 18.18
CA LEU A 229 -18.17 -4.13 17.53
C LEU A 229 -16.80 -4.48 16.94
N GLY A 230 -16.16 -3.53 16.25
CA GLY A 230 -14.84 -3.69 15.64
C GLY A 230 -13.77 -3.99 16.68
N LYS A 231 -13.72 -3.20 17.76
CA LYS A 231 -12.78 -3.43 18.87
C LYS A 231 -13.04 -4.79 19.53
N ALA A 232 -14.29 -5.18 19.76
CA ALA A 232 -14.59 -6.49 20.30
C ALA A 232 -14.07 -7.62 19.37
N LEU A 233 -14.41 -7.59 18.08
CA LEU A 233 -14.00 -8.62 17.12
C LEU A 233 -12.49 -8.68 16.91
N PHE A 234 -11.81 -7.53 16.83
CA PHE A 234 -10.36 -7.46 16.60
C PHE A 234 -9.57 -8.14 17.72
N TRP A 235 -10.04 -7.98 18.96
CA TRP A 235 -9.37 -8.53 20.14
C TRP A 235 -9.88 -9.92 20.53
N ASP A 236 -11.08 -10.36 20.13
CA ASP A 236 -11.68 -11.60 20.63
C ASP A 236 -10.96 -12.87 20.16
N MET A 237 -10.28 -13.56 21.10
CA MET A 237 -9.56 -14.82 20.86
C MET A 237 -10.47 -15.96 20.36
N GLN A 238 -11.78 -15.84 20.60
CA GLN A 238 -12.77 -16.82 20.16
C GLN A 238 -13.02 -16.78 18.64
N THR A 239 -12.53 -15.75 17.94
CA THR A 239 -12.68 -15.61 16.49
C THR A 239 -11.84 -16.64 15.72
N GLY A 240 -10.69 -17.03 16.26
CA GLY A 240 -9.87 -18.11 15.69
C GLY A 240 -10.49 -19.49 15.88
N SER A 241 -10.16 -20.43 15.01
CA SER A 241 -10.66 -21.82 15.12
C SER A 241 -10.16 -22.52 16.39
N ASP A 242 -9.02 -22.11 16.92
CA ASP A 242 -8.42 -22.68 18.13
C ASP A 242 -8.90 -22.02 19.43
N GLY A 243 -9.77 -21.00 19.34
CA GLY A 243 -10.25 -20.24 20.50
C GLY A 243 -9.15 -19.50 21.26
N LYS A 244 -8.03 -19.19 20.59
CA LYS A 244 -6.87 -18.47 21.14
C LYS A 244 -6.35 -17.38 20.20
N THR A 245 -6.61 -17.50 18.91
CA THR A 245 -6.06 -16.59 17.89
C THR A 245 -7.07 -15.51 17.50
N ALA A 246 -6.66 -14.25 17.57
CA ALA A 246 -7.41 -13.07 17.12
C ALA A 246 -6.57 -12.24 16.13
N CYS A 247 -7.16 -11.20 15.52
CA CYS A 247 -6.37 -10.20 14.78
C CYS A 247 -5.29 -9.59 15.69
N ALA A 248 -5.66 -9.27 16.94
CA ALA A 248 -4.73 -8.78 17.95
C ALA A 248 -3.55 -9.72 18.22
N THR A 249 -3.68 -11.04 18.05
CA THR A 249 -2.58 -11.98 18.30
C THR A 249 -1.36 -11.71 17.41
N CYS A 250 -1.57 -11.15 16.21
CA CYS A 250 -0.51 -10.77 15.27
C CYS A 250 -0.23 -9.26 15.26
N HIS A 251 -1.00 -8.46 15.99
CA HIS A 251 -0.98 -6.99 15.92
C HIS A 251 -0.99 -6.34 17.33
N TRP A 252 -0.51 -7.06 18.34
CA TRP A 252 -0.57 -6.66 19.75
C TRP A 252 0.47 -5.59 20.13
N HIS A 253 1.58 -5.48 19.40
CA HIS A 253 2.71 -4.61 19.73
C HIS A 253 2.79 -3.41 18.78
N ALA A 254 2.24 -2.26 19.18
CA ALA A 254 2.12 -1.07 18.31
C ALA A 254 1.48 -1.39 16.93
N GLY A 255 0.50 -2.30 16.92
CA GLY A 255 -0.16 -2.78 15.70
C GLY A 255 0.63 -3.82 14.90
N ALA A 256 1.80 -4.26 15.37
CA ALA A 256 2.66 -5.27 14.73
C ALA A 256 2.92 -6.47 15.68
N ASP A 257 3.88 -7.33 15.31
CA ASP A 257 4.26 -8.51 16.08
C ASP A 257 5.76 -8.51 16.39
N ALA A 258 6.10 -8.32 17.67
CA ALA A 258 7.48 -8.27 18.12
C ALA A 258 7.97 -9.61 18.72
N ARG A 259 7.20 -10.70 18.60
CA ARG A 259 7.57 -12.00 19.19
C ARG A 259 8.88 -12.53 18.61
N THR A 260 9.68 -13.16 19.47
CA THR A 260 11.03 -13.65 19.11
C THR A 260 11.13 -15.17 19.05
N LYS A 261 10.11 -15.92 19.51
CA LYS A 261 10.14 -17.38 19.52
C LYS A 261 9.05 -17.97 18.64
N ASN A 262 9.40 -19.01 17.89
CA ASN A 262 8.52 -19.69 16.93
C ASN A 262 7.94 -18.72 15.88
N THR A 263 8.76 -17.81 15.36
CA THR A 263 8.35 -16.81 14.37
C THR A 263 9.00 -17.02 13.00
N LEU A 264 9.74 -18.12 12.80
CA LEU A 264 10.38 -18.43 11.53
C LEU A 264 9.48 -19.23 10.58
N HIS A 265 9.37 -18.73 9.36
CA HIS A 265 8.84 -19.45 8.20
C HIS A 265 10.02 -19.76 7.25
N PRO A 266 10.05 -20.94 6.58
CA PRO A 266 11.14 -21.32 5.66
C PRO A 266 11.40 -20.30 4.56
N GLY A 267 10.38 -19.54 4.21
CA GLY A 267 10.45 -18.44 3.26
C GLY A 267 9.87 -18.83 1.90
N ALA A 268 10.19 -18.01 0.93
CA ALA A 268 9.65 -18.07 -0.42
C ALA A 268 10.52 -19.03 -1.30
N PRO A 269 10.03 -19.50 -2.47
CA PRO A 269 9.14 -18.71 -3.30
C PRO A 269 7.77 -19.30 -3.49
N GLY A 270 6.80 -18.44 -3.31
CA GLY A 270 5.53 -18.47 -4.00
C GLY A 270 4.90 -17.11 -3.78
N SER A 271 4.12 -16.64 -4.74
CA SER A 271 3.09 -15.68 -4.37
C SER A 271 2.15 -16.34 -3.35
N THR A 272 1.28 -15.55 -2.71
CA THR A 272 0.18 -16.12 -1.91
C THR A 272 -0.70 -17.10 -2.71
N PHE A 273 -0.59 -17.14 -4.04
CA PHE A 273 -1.32 -18.05 -4.93
C PHE A 273 -0.43 -19.11 -5.59
N GLY A 274 0.67 -19.47 -4.92
CA GLY A 274 1.61 -20.48 -5.38
C GLY A 274 2.75 -19.92 -6.23
N HIS A 275 3.56 -20.80 -6.81
CA HIS A 275 4.70 -20.46 -7.66
C HIS A 275 4.21 -19.77 -8.94
N GLN A 276 4.69 -18.56 -9.21
CA GLN A 276 4.37 -17.84 -10.45
C GLN A 276 5.63 -17.63 -11.32
N THR A 277 6.71 -18.32 -10.98
CA THR A 277 7.98 -18.36 -11.71
C THR A 277 8.38 -19.82 -11.89
N ASP A 278 9.10 -20.13 -12.98
CA ASP A 278 9.55 -21.49 -13.27
C ASP A 278 10.54 -22.01 -12.22
N ALA A 279 11.32 -21.11 -11.60
CA ALA A 279 12.26 -21.43 -10.53
C ALA A 279 11.58 -21.68 -9.17
N GLY A 280 10.31 -21.26 -9.00
CA GLY A 280 9.60 -21.26 -7.73
C GLY A 280 9.61 -22.62 -6.99
N PRO A 281 9.24 -23.74 -7.63
CA PRO A 281 9.23 -25.04 -6.98
C PRO A 281 10.61 -25.48 -6.44
N ALA A 282 11.68 -25.27 -7.23
CA ALA A 282 13.03 -25.66 -6.84
C ALA A 282 13.55 -24.82 -5.67
N LEU A 283 13.30 -23.52 -5.72
CA LEU A 283 13.67 -22.60 -4.65
C LEU A 283 12.88 -22.89 -3.34
N ALA A 284 11.62 -23.32 -3.43
CA ALA A 284 10.82 -23.68 -2.25
C ALA A 284 11.32 -24.97 -1.60
N ALA A 285 11.71 -25.96 -2.41
CA ALA A 285 12.36 -27.18 -1.92
C ALA A 285 13.69 -26.86 -1.22
N ASP A 286 14.49 -25.96 -1.78
CA ASP A 286 15.74 -25.49 -1.17
C ASP A 286 15.50 -24.71 0.14
N ALA A 287 14.51 -23.81 0.18
CA ALA A 287 14.15 -23.08 1.40
C ALA A 287 13.74 -24.04 2.53
N LEU A 288 12.97 -25.08 2.21
CA LEU A 288 12.58 -26.11 3.18
C LEU A 288 13.76 -26.98 3.62
N ALA A 289 14.64 -27.38 2.70
CA ALA A 289 15.81 -28.21 3.01
C ALA A 289 16.79 -27.50 3.97
N ASN A 290 16.84 -26.17 3.92
CA ASN A 290 17.67 -25.33 4.80
C ASN A 290 16.89 -24.73 5.99
N PHE A 291 15.65 -25.17 6.22
CA PHE A 291 14.85 -24.67 7.32
C PHE A 291 15.35 -25.26 8.66
N PRO A 292 15.79 -24.43 9.63
CA PRO A 292 16.39 -24.91 10.87
C PRO A 292 15.36 -25.54 11.83
N GLY A 293 14.09 -25.55 11.46
CA GLY A 293 12.99 -26.12 12.24
C GLY A 293 12.12 -25.07 12.93
N VAL A 294 11.13 -25.58 13.65
CA VAL A 294 10.14 -24.78 14.38
C VAL A 294 10.59 -24.49 15.82
N ASN A 295 9.86 -23.60 16.50
CA ASN A 295 10.06 -23.27 17.92
C ASN A 295 11.37 -22.59 18.31
N LEU A 296 12.18 -22.19 17.34
CA LEU A 296 13.44 -21.52 17.59
C LEU A 296 13.19 -20.13 18.21
N LYS A 297 14.01 -19.78 19.20
CA LYS A 297 14.14 -18.41 19.69
C LYS A 297 15.17 -17.71 18.80
N LEU A 298 14.79 -16.58 18.23
CA LEU A 298 15.68 -15.71 17.48
C LEU A 298 16.62 -14.97 18.43
N GLU A 299 17.87 -14.87 18.02
CA GLU A 299 18.93 -14.16 18.74
C GLU A 299 19.45 -12.98 17.89
N PRO A 300 20.08 -11.95 18.49
CA PRO A 300 20.61 -10.80 17.74
C PRO A 300 21.56 -11.18 16.59
N GLY A 301 22.28 -12.30 16.76
CA GLY A 301 23.21 -12.87 15.78
C GLY A 301 22.55 -13.56 14.59
N ASP A 302 21.24 -13.76 14.57
CA ASP A 302 20.49 -14.29 13.42
C ASP A 302 20.22 -13.22 12.35
N PHE A 303 20.44 -11.94 12.70
CA PHE A 303 20.15 -10.78 11.85
C PHE A 303 21.41 -10.03 11.41
N PRO A 304 21.41 -9.38 10.24
CA PRO A 304 20.35 -9.44 9.23
C PRO A 304 20.35 -10.78 8.47
N PHE A 305 19.25 -11.11 7.82
CA PHE A 305 19.13 -12.31 6.97
C PHE A 305 19.98 -12.27 5.71
N HIS A 306 20.44 -11.08 5.30
CA HIS A 306 21.49 -10.91 4.31
C HIS A 306 22.59 -10.04 4.92
N ARG A 307 23.77 -10.62 5.15
CA ARG A 307 24.88 -9.97 5.86
C ARG A 307 26.12 -9.95 4.99
N LEU A 308 26.65 -8.74 4.80
CA LEU A 308 27.95 -8.49 4.20
C LEU A 308 29.03 -8.41 5.29
N GLN A 309 30.29 -8.63 4.92
CA GLN A 309 31.42 -8.46 5.83
C GLN A 309 31.46 -7.04 6.45
N ASN A 310 31.12 -6.03 5.64
CA ASN A 310 30.91 -4.66 6.06
C ASN A 310 29.52 -4.19 5.58
N MET A 311 28.65 -3.90 6.54
CA MET A 311 27.24 -3.57 6.31
C MET A 311 27.02 -2.20 5.67
N ASP A 312 27.99 -1.29 5.77
CA ASP A 312 27.92 0.06 5.19
C ASP A 312 28.20 0.11 3.68
N PHE A 313 28.79 -0.96 3.11
CA PHE A 313 29.27 -0.97 1.73
C PHE A 313 28.56 -2.03 0.88
N PRO A 314 28.43 -1.82 -0.44
CA PRO A 314 27.83 -2.80 -1.34
C PRO A 314 28.68 -4.08 -1.44
N GLU A 315 28.05 -5.16 -1.92
CA GLU A 315 28.72 -6.42 -2.22
C GLU A 315 29.83 -6.24 -3.26
N SER A 316 31.03 -6.71 -2.94
CA SER A 316 32.17 -6.79 -3.85
C SER A 316 33.09 -7.97 -3.49
N ASN A 317 34.12 -8.22 -4.30
CA ASN A 317 35.13 -9.23 -3.95
C ASN A 317 35.83 -8.94 -2.62
N ASP A 318 35.95 -7.65 -2.26
CA ASP A 318 36.58 -7.18 -1.01
C ASP A 318 35.55 -6.99 0.13
N ASN A 319 34.26 -7.16 -0.17
CA ASN A 319 33.17 -7.11 0.80
C ASN A 319 32.13 -8.21 0.49
N PRO A 320 32.48 -9.49 0.74
CA PRO A 320 31.64 -10.62 0.37
C PRO A 320 30.41 -10.77 1.29
N VAL A 321 29.40 -11.47 0.79
CA VAL A 321 28.29 -12.00 1.60
C VAL A 321 28.84 -13.08 2.54
N ILE A 322 28.60 -12.91 3.84
CA ILE A 322 29.02 -13.87 4.88
C ILE A 322 27.85 -14.68 5.45
N PHE A 323 26.62 -14.24 5.21
CA PHE A 323 25.40 -14.96 5.58
C PHE A 323 24.25 -14.53 4.67
N ASP A 324 23.48 -15.49 4.16
CA ASP A 324 22.26 -15.23 3.40
C ASP A 324 21.16 -16.23 3.80
N SER A 325 19.93 -15.75 3.88
CA SER A 325 18.78 -16.57 4.21
C SER A 325 17.51 -16.12 3.50
N LYS A 326 16.75 -17.11 3.03
CA LYS A 326 15.41 -16.93 2.46
C LYS A 326 14.29 -16.87 3.50
N LYS A 327 14.63 -17.12 4.77
CA LYS A 327 13.67 -17.18 5.89
C LYS A 327 12.86 -15.90 5.99
N VAL A 328 11.67 -16.04 6.56
CA VAL A 328 10.79 -14.91 6.92
C VAL A 328 10.51 -14.97 8.41
N VAL A 329 10.58 -13.82 9.09
CA VAL A 329 9.97 -13.66 10.40
C VAL A 329 8.51 -13.25 10.22
N GLY A 330 7.59 -14.05 10.73
CA GLY A 330 6.16 -13.83 10.66
C GLY A 330 5.46 -14.12 11.98
N SER A 331 4.14 -13.99 11.98
CA SER A 331 3.30 -14.17 13.15
C SER A 331 2.86 -15.62 13.32
N GLN A 332 2.73 -16.06 14.57
CA GLN A 332 2.16 -17.36 14.89
C GLN A 332 0.65 -17.31 14.77
N GLY A 333 0.10 -18.17 13.92
CA GLY A 333 -1.33 -18.40 13.80
C GLY A 333 -1.77 -19.70 14.49
N VAL A 334 -2.70 -20.41 13.87
CA VAL A 334 -3.29 -21.62 14.43
C VAL A 334 -2.43 -22.87 14.20
N VAL A 335 -2.65 -23.89 15.04
CA VAL A 335 -2.21 -25.26 14.79
C VAL A 335 -3.03 -25.84 13.65
N SER A 336 -2.36 -26.48 12.67
CA SER A 336 -3.02 -27.03 11.48
C SER A 336 -4.02 -28.13 11.81
N LYS A 337 -5.26 -27.98 11.29
CA LYS A 337 -6.32 -28.99 11.26
C LYS A 337 -7.22 -28.76 10.05
N LYS A 338 -8.01 -29.78 9.69
CA LYS A 338 -9.16 -29.66 8.79
C LYS A 338 -10.40 -29.30 9.60
N PHE A 339 -11.09 -28.24 9.17
CA PHE A 339 -12.35 -27.82 9.75
C PHE A 339 -13.45 -28.87 9.50
N GLN A 340 -14.27 -29.17 10.52
CA GLN A 340 -15.44 -30.05 10.39
C GLN A 340 -16.76 -29.35 10.68
N GLY A 341 -16.77 -28.35 11.56
CA GLY A 341 -18.00 -27.66 11.90
C GLY A 341 -17.87 -26.70 13.08
N ILE A 342 -18.98 -26.06 13.40
CA ILE A 342 -19.13 -25.19 14.57
C ILE A 342 -19.87 -25.94 15.67
N VAL A 343 -19.36 -25.85 16.89
CA VAL A 343 -20.06 -26.24 18.11
C VAL A 343 -20.57 -24.96 18.77
N GLU A 344 -21.87 -24.68 18.67
CA GLU A 344 -22.45 -23.46 19.25
C GLU A 344 -22.17 -23.34 20.75
N GLY A 345 -21.82 -22.14 21.20
CA GLY A 345 -21.41 -21.87 22.57
C GLY A 345 -19.97 -22.28 22.90
N ASN A 346 -19.23 -22.89 21.96
CA ASN A 346 -17.83 -23.28 22.14
C ASN A 346 -16.88 -22.31 21.40
N PRO A 347 -15.85 -21.78 22.07
CA PRO A 347 -14.85 -20.94 21.43
C PRO A 347 -13.89 -21.70 20.49
N VAL A 348 -13.86 -23.02 20.52
CA VAL A 348 -13.04 -23.87 19.64
C VAL A 348 -13.93 -24.52 18.59
N ASP A 349 -13.52 -24.48 17.33
CA ASP A 349 -14.21 -25.15 16.23
C ASP A 349 -14.09 -26.67 16.37
N ASP A 350 -14.91 -27.44 15.63
CA ASP A 350 -14.70 -28.88 15.47
C ASP A 350 -13.74 -29.14 14.30
N GLY A 351 -12.81 -30.08 14.47
CA GLY A 351 -11.75 -30.28 13.49
C GLY A 351 -10.84 -31.48 13.74
N ILE A 352 -10.35 -32.04 12.64
CA ILE A 352 -9.47 -33.22 12.62
C ILE A 352 -8.02 -32.79 12.41
N THR A 353 -7.14 -33.33 13.25
CA THR A 353 -5.69 -33.12 13.10
C THR A 353 -5.18 -33.73 11.80
N THR A 354 -4.49 -32.90 11.02
CA THR A 354 -3.75 -33.30 9.81
C THR A 354 -2.31 -32.86 9.97
N VAL A 355 -1.35 -33.80 9.97
CA VAL A 355 0.06 -33.47 10.18
C VAL A 355 0.54 -32.45 9.14
N HIS A 356 1.04 -31.31 9.59
CA HIS A 356 1.54 -30.25 8.72
C HIS A 356 2.96 -30.59 8.26
N PRO A 357 3.30 -30.52 6.96
CA PRO A 357 4.61 -30.97 6.45
C PRO A 357 5.81 -30.21 7.04
N VAL A 358 5.61 -28.95 7.45
CA VAL A 358 6.68 -28.08 7.98
C VAL A 358 6.52 -27.79 9.47
N PHE A 359 5.28 -27.67 9.94
CA PHE A 359 4.97 -27.11 11.26
C PHE A 359 4.54 -28.26 12.19
N ASN A 360 5.44 -29.22 12.35
CA ASN A 360 5.27 -30.36 13.25
C ASN A 360 6.59 -30.74 13.94
N LEU A 361 6.48 -31.42 15.08
CA LEU A 361 7.56 -32.12 15.77
C LEU A 361 7.17 -33.58 15.90
N ASP A 362 7.88 -34.47 15.22
CA ASP A 362 7.65 -35.92 15.24
C ASP A 362 6.16 -36.29 15.00
N GLY A 363 5.52 -35.62 14.05
CA GLY A 363 4.10 -35.82 13.71
C GLY A 363 3.10 -35.07 14.59
N THR A 364 3.55 -34.34 15.62
CA THR A 364 2.71 -33.45 16.42
C THR A 364 2.72 -32.05 15.85
N ASN A 365 1.58 -31.53 15.44
CA ASN A 365 1.50 -30.17 14.91
C ASN A 365 1.82 -29.12 15.96
N VAL A 366 2.55 -28.09 15.53
CA VAL A 366 2.80 -26.86 16.28
C VAL A 366 2.11 -25.69 15.57
N ARG A 367 2.16 -24.50 16.15
CA ARG A 367 1.61 -23.30 15.51
C ARG A 367 2.32 -23.01 14.20
N GLN A 368 1.53 -22.73 13.17
CA GLN A 368 2.02 -22.29 11.89
C GLN A 368 2.49 -20.83 11.99
N VAL A 369 3.41 -20.45 11.12
CA VAL A 369 3.95 -19.08 11.04
C VAL A 369 3.61 -18.49 9.68
N THR A 370 3.20 -17.22 9.63
CA THR A 370 2.90 -16.53 8.37
C THR A 370 4.17 -16.37 7.50
N GLY A 371 4.01 -16.45 6.18
CA GLY A 371 5.11 -16.22 5.23
C GLY A 371 5.48 -14.75 5.02
N ARG A 372 5.03 -13.86 5.90
CA ARG A 372 5.20 -12.40 5.86
C ARG A 372 5.28 -11.86 7.28
N ASN A 373 6.07 -10.81 7.46
CA ASN A 373 6.01 -9.97 8.63
C ASN A 373 4.71 -9.12 8.60
N ALA A 374 4.02 -9.04 9.75
CA ALA A 374 2.77 -8.33 9.88
C ALA A 374 3.01 -6.80 9.82
N PRO A 375 2.39 -6.06 8.88
CA PRO A 375 2.47 -4.61 8.90
C PRO A 375 1.68 -4.04 10.08
N THR A 376 2.01 -2.82 10.52
CA THR A 376 1.24 -2.15 11.58
C THR A 376 -0.21 -1.84 11.16
N THR A 377 -1.16 -2.05 12.06
CA THR A 377 -2.57 -1.63 11.92
C THR A 377 -2.78 -0.15 12.27
N ILE A 378 -1.83 0.49 12.95
CA ILE A 378 -1.90 1.91 13.30
C ILE A 378 -1.70 2.75 12.03
N ASN A 379 -2.54 3.76 11.84
CA ASN A 379 -2.62 4.57 10.62
C ASN A 379 -2.97 3.77 9.34
N ALA A 380 -3.36 2.49 9.44
CA ALA A 380 -3.64 1.67 8.26
C ALA A 380 -4.82 2.17 7.42
N ILE A 381 -5.71 2.96 8.03
CA ILE A 381 -6.86 3.61 7.37
C ILE A 381 -6.45 4.54 6.23
N PHE A 382 -5.23 5.10 6.24
CA PHE A 382 -4.79 6.03 5.20
C PHE A 382 -4.41 5.35 3.87
N PHE A 383 -4.25 4.02 3.84
CA PHE A 383 -3.86 3.31 2.63
C PHE A 383 -5.02 3.15 1.63
N ASP A 384 -4.74 3.34 0.34
CA ASP A 384 -5.66 3.00 -0.75
C ASP A 384 -5.63 1.50 -1.09
N ARG A 385 -4.54 0.83 -0.73
CA ARG A 385 -4.34 -0.62 -0.86
C ARG A 385 -3.62 -1.12 0.38
N SER A 386 -4.13 -2.14 1.07
CA SER A 386 -3.66 -2.44 2.43
C SER A 386 -2.65 -3.59 2.53
N PHE A 387 -2.73 -4.63 1.69
CA PHE A 387 -1.77 -5.74 1.77
C PHE A 387 -0.41 -5.40 1.15
N TRP A 388 0.64 -6.07 1.62
CA TRP A 388 2.02 -5.99 1.09
C TRP A 388 2.09 -6.22 -0.43
N ASP A 389 1.31 -7.18 -0.95
CA ASP A 389 1.22 -7.55 -2.36
C ASP A 389 0.12 -6.79 -3.12
N GLY A 390 -0.52 -5.82 -2.47
CA GLY A 390 -1.48 -4.93 -3.09
C GLY A 390 -2.88 -5.50 -3.33
N ARG A 391 -3.19 -6.69 -2.79
CA ARG A 391 -4.59 -7.08 -2.51
C ARG A 391 -5.22 -6.12 -1.48
N ALA A 392 -6.52 -6.30 -1.21
CA ALA A 392 -7.31 -5.39 -0.37
C ALA A 392 -7.22 -3.97 -0.93
N ASN A 393 -7.72 -3.84 -2.16
CA ASN A 393 -7.70 -2.59 -2.92
C ASN A 393 -8.77 -1.61 -2.41
N ARG A 394 -8.83 -0.42 -3.01
CA ARG A 394 -9.71 0.68 -2.57
C ARG A 394 -11.19 0.33 -2.38
N TYR A 395 -11.68 -0.72 -3.04
CA TYR A 395 -13.08 -1.13 -2.97
C TYR A 395 -13.26 -2.33 -2.05
N PHE A 396 -14.21 -2.23 -1.12
CA PHE A 396 -14.72 -3.37 -0.37
C PHE A 396 -16.03 -3.87 -0.97
N ASN A 397 -16.08 -5.16 -1.30
CA ASN A 397 -17.24 -5.80 -1.91
C ASN A 397 -18.20 -6.45 -0.90
N GLY A 398 -17.91 -6.32 0.41
CA GLY A 398 -18.73 -6.91 1.49
C GLY A 398 -18.46 -8.38 1.80
N VAL A 399 -17.59 -9.05 1.04
CA VAL A 399 -17.45 -10.52 1.07
C VAL A 399 -16.00 -10.96 1.24
N ASN A 400 -15.06 -10.38 0.48
CA ASN A 400 -13.68 -10.85 0.41
C ASN A 400 -12.67 -9.73 0.10
N PRO A 401 -11.35 -10.00 0.18
CA PRO A 401 -10.32 -8.98 0.00
C PRO A 401 -10.07 -8.51 -1.45
N PHE A 402 -10.79 -9.03 -2.44
CA PHE A 402 -10.51 -8.76 -3.85
C PHE A 402 -11.30 -7.57 -4.41
N GLY A 403 -12.26 -7.04 -3.66
CA GLY A 403 -12.98 -5.84 -4.05
C GLY A 403 -13.66 -5.99 -5.42
N ASP A 404 -13.37 -5.07 -6.32
CA ASP A 404 -13.91 -5.03 -7.68
C ASP A 404 -13.32 -6.09 -8.64
N LEU A 405 -12.31 -6.86 -8.21
CA LEU A 405 -11.78 -7.99 -8.99
C LEU A 405 -12.69 -9.22 -8.95
N ASP A 406 -13.57 -9.30 -7.94
CA ASP A 406 -14.58 -10.34 -7.83
C ASP A 406 -15.97 -9.79 -8.23
N PRO A 407 -16.41 -9.98 -9.49
CA PRO A 407 -17.71 -9.51 -9.95
C PRO A 407 -18.88 -10.35 -9.40
N ASP A 408 -18.62 -11.47 -8.73
CA ASP A 408 -19.62 -12.42 -8.22
C ASP A 408 -19.89 -12.23 -6.73
N ALA A 409 -19.10 -11.41 -6.04
CA ALA A 409 -19.33 -11.05 -4.63
C ALA A 409 -20.72 -10.42 -4.43
N ARG A 410 -21.54 -11.04 -3.58
CA ARG A 410 -22.90 -10.56 -3.23
C ARG A 410 -23.09 -10.57 -1.73
N VAL A 411 -23.67 -9.49 -1.22
CA VAL A 411 -24.29 -9.45 0.12
C VAL A 411 -25.81 -9.57 -0.04
N LEU A 412 -26.49 -9.98 1.01
CA LEU A 412 -27.95 -10.06 1.01
C LEU A 412 -28.53 -8.72 1.50
N LYS A 413 -29.62 -8.29 0.86
CA LYS A 413 -30.39 -7.13 1.29
C LYS A 413 -31.83 -7.55 1.53
N SER A 414 -32.34 -7.20 2.70
CA SER A 414 -33.75 -7.35 3.04
C SER A 414 -34.56 -6.28 2.33
N THR A 415 -35.45 -6.72 1.44
CA THR A 415 -36.45 -5.87 0.80
C THR A 415 -37.82 -6.17 1.37
N THR A 416 -38.59 -5.11 1.64
CA THR A 416 -39.96 -5.22 2.11
C THR A 416 -40.89 -4.91 0.94
N THR A 417 -41.55 -5.93 0.40
CA THR A 417 -42.50 -5.76 -0.71
C THR A 417 -43.92 -5.98 -0.21
N GLN A 418 -44.82 -5.02 -0.47
CA GLN A 418 -46.25 -5.21 -0.18
C GLN A 418 -46.91 -5.98 -1.33
N LYS A 419 -47.29 -7.23 -1.06
CA LYS A 419 -48.07 -8.05 -1.98
C LYS A 419 -49.56 -7.80 -1.74
N ALA A 420 -50.23 -7.15 -2.69
CA ALA A 420 -51.67 -6.93 -2.64
C ALA A 420 -52.42 -8.18 -3.13
N THR A 421 -53.23 -8.78 -2.27
CA THR A 421 -54.16 -9.85 -2.64
C THR A 421 -55.58 -9.30 -2.65
N THR A 422 -56.23 -9.32 -3.81
CA THR A 422 -57.62 -8.83 -3.96
C THR A 422 -58.56 -10.03 -4.04
N LYS A 423 -59.50 -10.12 -3.09
CA LYS A 423 -60.52 -11.18 -3.03
C LYS A 423 -61.90 -10.58 -3.30
N VAL A 424 -62.70 -11.24 -4.13
CA VAL A 424 -64.13 -10.90 -4.27
C VAL A 424 -64.85 -11.39 -3.02
N THR A 425 -65.40 -10.47 -2.23
CA THR A 425 -66.05 -10.76 -0.95
C THR A 425 -67.58 -10.79 -1.04
N GLY A 426 -68.12 -10.35 -2.18
CA GLY A 426 -69.53 -10.41 -2.47
C GLY A 426 -69.82 -9.74 -3.80
N TYR A 427 -71.11 -9.58 -4.11
CA TYR A 427 -71.56 -8.81 -5.26
C TYR A 427 -72.66 -7.87 -4.79
N LYS A 428 -72.65 -6.65 -5.29
CA LYS A 428 -73.71 -5.69 -4.99
C LYS A 428 -74.31 -5.13 -6.26
N TRP A 429 -75.61 -4.86 -6.21
CA TRP A 429 -76.27 -4.08 -7.23
C TRP A 429 -75.84 -2.63 -7.10
N VAL A 430 -75.26 -2.10 -8.17
CA VAL A 430 -74.83 -0.71 -8.29
C VAL A 430 -75.66 -0.08 -9.39
N LEU A 431 -76.32 1.03 -9.10
CA LEU A 431 -77.05 1.77 -10.10
C LEU A 431 -76.04 2.52 -10.98
N LYS A 432 -75.91 2.11 -12.25
CA LYS A 432 -75.02 2.73 -13.22
C LYS A 432 -75.82 3.52 -14.24
N ARG A 433 -75.18 4.55 -14.78
CA ARG A 433 -75.79 5.49 -15.73
C ARG A 433 -75.10 5.37 -17.08
N ILE A 434 -75.88 5.25 -18.14
CA ILE A 434 -75.42 5.43 -19.52
C ILE A 434 -76.36 6.42 -20.21
N GLY A 435 -75.82 7.57 -20.63
CA GLY A 435 -76.63 8.68 -21.15
C GLY A 435 -77.64 9.20 -20.12
N TRP A 436 -78.93 9.20 -20.47
CA TRP A 436 -80.03 9.63 -19.60
C TRP A 436 -80.73 8.48 -18.86
N TRP A 437 -80.24 7.25 -19.01
CA TRP A 437 -80.85 6.05 -18.43
C TRP A 437 -80.03 5.49 -17.28
N TYR A 438 -80.73 4.96 -16.28
CA TYR A 438 -80.14 4.23 -15.17
C TYR A 438 -80.49 2.75 -15.28
N TYR A 439 -79.51 1.89 -15.00
CA TYR A 439 -79.71 0.46 -14.92
C TYR A 439 -78.93 -0.10 -13.73
N TRP A 440 -79.43 -1.18 -13.15
CA TRP A 440 -78.75 -1.88 -12.07
C TRP A 440 -77.73 -2.84 -12.67
N ALA A 441 -76.47 -2.74 -12.23
CA ALA A 441 -75.38 -3.67 -12.59
C ALA A 441 -74.95 -4.45 -11.35
N TYR A 442 -74.78 -5.76 -11.47
CA TYR A 442 -74.32 -6.60 -10.36
C TYR A 442 -72.81 -6.73 -10.41
N GLU A 443 -72.11 -6.00 -9.54
CA GLU A 443 -70.65 -5.88 -9.60
C GLU A 443 -69.97 -6.55 -8.42
N PRO A 444 -68.80 -7.18 -8.63
CA PRO A 444 -68.04 -7.79 -7.56
C PRO A 444 -67.57 -6.71 -6.59
N GLN A 445 -67.84 -6.91 -5.31
CA GLN A 445 -67.17 -6.21 -4.23
C GLN A 445 -65.85 -6.91 -3.96
N THR A 446 -64.77 -6.14 -3.96
CA THR A 446 -63.44 -6.66 -3.65
C THR A 446 -62.91 -6.08 -2.35
N THR A 447 -62.19 -6.91 -1.60
CA THR A 447 -61.37 -6.48 -0.48
C THR A 447 -59.92 -6.77 -0.86
N THR A 448 -59.06 -5.76 -0.76
CA THR A 448 -57.62 -5.91 -0.98
C THR A 448 -56.92 -5.98 0.37
N THR A 449 -56.20 -7.07 0.62
CA THR A 449 -55.32 -7.21 1.78
C THR A 449 -53.87 -7.07 1.32
N TYR A 450 -53.06 -6.32 2.07
CA TYR A 450 -51.64 -6.17 1.81
C TYR A 450 -50.87 -7.10 2.74
N GLU A 451 -50.12 -8.03 2.18
CA GLU A 451 -49.17 -8.85 2.92
C GLU A 451 -47.77 -8.26 2.75
N THR A 452 -47.07 -8.05 3.85
CA THR A 452 -45.69 -7.59 3.80
C THR A 452 -44.79 -8.81 3.67
N VAL A 453 -44.20 -9.01 2.50
CA VAL A 453 -43.26 -10.11 2.24
C VAL A 453 -41.86 -9.55 2.35
N ALA A 454 -41.10 -10.04 3.34
CA ALA A 454 -39.67 -9.78 3.44
C ALA A 454 -38.94 -10.79 2.54
N SER A 455 -38.25 -10.30 1.51
CA SER A 455 -37.38 -11.11 0.64
C SER A 455 -35.91 -10.76 0.88
N LEU A 456 -35.04 -11.76 0.75
CA LEU A 456 -33.59 -11.57 0.70
C LEU A 456 -33.16 -11.52 -0.76
N GLU A 457 -32.63 -10.38 -1.18
CA GLU A 457 -32.13 -10.17 -2.53
C GLU A 457 -30.61 -10.08 -2.50
N PRO A 458 -29.88 -10.89 -3.29
CA PRO A 458 -28.44 -10.74 -3.44
C PRO A 458 -28.14 -9.47 -4.24
N VAL A 459 -27.34 -8.57 -3.65
CA VAL A 459 -26.92 -7.31 -4.26
C VAL A 459 -25.40 -7.22 -4.34
N SER A 460 -24.89 -6.61 -5.40
CA SER A 460 -23.48 -6.24 -5.50
C SER A 460 -23.28 -4.88 -4.84
N ILE A 461 -22.22 -4.76 -4.05
CA ILE A 461 -21.80 -3.51 -3.43
C ILE A 461 -20.30 -3.31 -3.71
N LEU A 462 -19.88 -2.05 -3.81
CA LEU A 462 -18.48 -1.66 -3.89
C LEU A 462 -18.33 -0.37 -3.07
N ILE A 463 -17.75 -0.51 -1.88
CA ILE A 463 -17.56 0.58 -0.93
C ILE A 463 -16.16 1.15 -1.15
N ASP A 464 -16.08 2.38 -1.66
CA ASP A 464 -14.81 3.09 -1.87
C ASP A 464 -14.16 3.51 -0.53
N ASN A 465 -12.85 3.77 -0.51
CA ASN A 465 -12.05 3.90 0.72
C ASN A 465 -12.23 2.68 1.66
N GLY A 466 -12.54 1.52 1.09
CA GLY A 466 -12.84 0.27 1.81
C GLY A 466 -11.64 -0.66 1.95
N ALA A 467 -10.43 -0.23 1.56
CA ALA A 467 -9.23 -1.09 1.54
C ALA A 467 -8.98 -1.81 2.87
N LEU A 468 -9.16 -1.11 3.98
CA LEU A 468 -8.97 -1.70 5.31
C LEU A 468 -10.08 -2.71 5.66
N ALA A 469 -11.34 -2.45 5.27
CA ALA A 469 -12.41 -3.44 5.41
C ALA A 469 -12.17 -4.69 4.55
N SER A 470 -11.65 -4.50 3.32
CA SER A 470 -11.21 -5.60 2.44
C SER A 470 -10.07 -6.40 3.05
N GLN A 471 -9.11 -5.74 3.70
CA GLN A 471 -7.99 -6.41 4.38
C GLN A 471 -8.49 -7.27 5.53
N ALA A 472 -9.39 -6.71 6.35
CA ALA A 472 -9.88 -7.34 7.57
C ALA A 472 -10.58 -8.68 7.32
N VAL A 473 -11.19 -8.87 6.14
CA VAL A 473 -11.86 -10.12 5.77
C VAL A 473 -10.91 -11.19 5.19
N GLY A 474 -9.60 -10.97 5.16
CA GLY A 474 -8.62 -11.97 4.71
C GLY A 474 -8.26 -13.00 5.80
N PRO A 475 -7.69 -12.56 6.94
CA PRO A 475 -7.15 -13.44 7.98
C PRO A 475 -8.14 -14.46 8.60
N PRO A 476 -9.43 -14.12 8.85
CA PRO A 476 -10.33 -15.00 9.60
C PRO A 476 -10.60 -16.36 8.98
N ASN A 477 -10.40 -16.54 7.68
CA ASN A 477 -10.53 -17.84 7.00
C ASN A 477 -9.21 -18.35 6.40
N ASN A 478 -8.09 -17.71 6.73
CA ASN A 478 -6.79 -18.18 6.31
C ASN A 478 -6.34 -19.34 7.22
N SER A 479 -5.98 -20.48 6.60
CA SER A 479 -5.62 -21.72 7.28
C SER A 479 -4.30 -21.68 8.06
N VAL A 480 -3.48 -20.66 7.81
CA VAL A 480 -2.25 -20.39 8.54
C VAL A 480 -2.51 -19.42 9.69
N GLU A 481 -3.33 -18.38 9.45
CA GLU A 481 -3.51 -17.26 10.39
C GLU A 481 -4.51 -17.61 11.49
N MET A 482 -5.82 -17.58 11.21
CA MET A 482 -6.85 -17.66 12.25
C MET A 482 -7.76 -18.89 12.13
N SER A 483 -7.70 -19.61 11.02
CA SER A 483 -8.70 -20.64 10.70
C SER A 483 -8.10 -22.02 10.56
N TRP A 484 -8.89 -23.05 10.85
CA TRP A 484 -8.64 -24.37 10.28
C TRP A 484 -9.08 -24.41 8.82
N ASP A 485 -8.45 -25.29 8.05
CA ASP A 485 -8.62 -25.35 6.60
C ASP A 485 -10.04 -25.80 6.24
N GLY A 486 -10.76 -24.96 5.49
CA GLY A 486 -12.13 -25.20 5.01
C GLY A 486 -13.23 -24.36 5.66
N ARG A 487 -12.95 -23.58 6.72
CA ARG A 487 -13.95 -22.71 7.37
C ARG A 487 -14.37 -21.54 6.47
N THR A 488 -15.63 -21.15 6.56
CA THR A 488 -16.22 -20.00 5.86
C THR A 488 -16.64 -18.89 6.82
N PHE A 489 -16.86 -17.67 6.28
CA PHE A 489 -17.35 -16.55 7.08
C PHE A 489 -18.74 -16.76 7.68
N LYS A 490 -19.61 -17.53 7.00
CA LYS A 490 -20.96 -17.80 7.52
C LYS A 490 -20.89 -18.67 8.77
N GLU A 491 -19.96 -19.63 8.79
CA GLU A 491 -19.67 -20.48 9.96
C GLU A 491 -19.04 -19.66 11.09
N LEU A 492 -18.10 -18.76 10.78
CA LEU A 492 -17.60 -17.82 11.78
C LEU A 492 -18.73 -16.96 12.36
N GLY A 493 -19.64 -16.44 11.53
CA GLY A 493 -20.82 -15.71 11.99
C GLY A 493 -21.69 -16.54 12.93
N ARG A 494 -22.01 -17.78 12.55
CA ARG A 494 -22.77 -18.73 13.39
C ARG A 494 -22.12 -18.92 14.75
N LYS A 495 -20.80 -19.14 14.76
CA LYS A 495 -20.02 -19.25 15.99
C LYS A 495 -20.14 -18.00 16.84
N MET A 496 -19.79 -16.83 16.29
CA MET A 496 -19.76 -15.60 17.07
C MET A 496 -21.13 -15.24 17.64
N PHE A 497 -22.24 -15.46 16.91
CA PHE A 497 -23.58 -15.20 17.44
C PHE A 497 -24.01 -16.13 18.58
N SER A 498 -23.36 -17.29 18.74
CA SER A 498 -23.57 -18.20 19.87
C SER A 498 -22.72 -17.87 21.11
N LEU A 499 -21.75 -16.96 20.99
CA LEU A 499 -20.77 -16.65 22.02
C LEU A 499 -21.03 -15.30 22.69
N ARG A 500 -20.57 -15.18 23.93
CA ARG A 500 -20.47 -13.89 24.63
C ARG A 500 -19.18 -13.17 24.17
N PRO A 501 -19.24 -11.90 23.74
CA PRO A 501 -18.04 -11.20 23.30
C PRO A 501 -16.98 -11.11 24.39
N LEU A 502 -15.72 -11.35 23.99
CA LEU A 502 -14.53 -11.26 24.83
C LEU A 502 -14.59 -12.14 26.09
N ALA A 503 -15.39 -13.21 26.10
CA ALA A 503 -15.64 -14.01 27.30
C ALA A 503 -14.37 -14.62 27.90
N GLN A 504 -13.34 -14.82 27.07
CA GLN A 504 -12.04 -15.35 27.45
C GLN A 504 -11.04 -14.27 27.90
N GLN A 505 -11.40 -12.99 27.98
CA GLN A 505 -10.46 -11.89 28.18
C GLN A 505 -10.95 -10.90 29.24
N ALA A 506 -10.02 -10.35 30.02
CA ALA A 506 -10.31 -9.19 30.85
C ALA A 506 -10.56 -7.94 30.00
N VAL A 507 -11.49 -7.09 30.44
CA VAL A 507 -11.73 -5.75 29.87
C VAL A 507 -11.48 -4.71 30.96
N HIS A 508 -10.68 -3.69 30.67
CA HIS A 508 -10.39 -2.64 31.63
C HIS A 508 -11.64 -1.77 31.86
N GLU A 509 -11.91 -1.35 33.10
CA GLU A 509 -13.10 -0.54 33.41
C GLU A 509 -13.09 0.84 32.76
N SER A 510 -11.89 1.41 32.60
CA SER A 510 -11.66 2.69 31.92
C SER A 510 -11.25 2.56 30.45
N ASP A 511 -11.37 1.36 29.85
CA ASP A 511 -11.22 1.19 28.39
C ASP A 511 -12.10 2.23 27.67
N SER A 512 -11.52 2.90 26.68
CA SER A 512 -12.10 4.08 26.05
C SER A 512 -13.39 3.78 25.26
N VAL A 513 -13.59 2.53 24.84
CA VAL A 513 -14.72 2.10 24.00
C VAL A 513 -15.58 1.07 24.74
N LEU A 514 -14.96 0.04 25.30
CA LEU A 514 -15.63 -1.14 25.86
C LEU A 514 -15.84 -1.07 27.37
N GLY A 515 -15.21 -0.12 28.07
CA GLY A 515 -15.23 -0.06 29.54
C GLY A 515 -16.64 0.02 30.13
N SER A 516 -17.55 0.75 29.48
CA SER A 516 -18.96 0.85 29.89
C SER A 516 -19.78 -0.43 29.63
N MET A 517 -19.30 -1.28 28.73
CA MET A 517 -19.91 -2.56 28.31
C MET A 517 -19.34 -3.77 29.05
N LYS A 518 -18.26 -3.59 29.80
CA LYS A 518 -17.59 -4.60 30.62
C LYS A 518 -18.56 -5.34 31.54
N ASP A 519 -18.45 -6.66 31.56
CA ASP A 519 -19.21 -7.52 32.49
C ASP A 519 -18.78 -7.32 33.95
N ALA A 520 -19.69 -7.58 34.90
CA ALA A 520 -19.40 -7.43 36.33
C ALA A 520 -18.29 -8.38 36.83
N SER A 521 -18.08 -9.52 36.16
CA SER A 521 -16.94 -10.42 36.46
C SER A 521 -15.58 -9.84 36.08
N GLY A 522 -15.57 -8.78 35.29
CA GLY A 522 -14.38 -8.21 34.67
C GLY A 522 -13.89 -8.91 33.41
N ARG A 523 -14.52 -10.02 33.02
CA ARG A 523 -14.21 -10.76 31.78
C ARG A 523 -15.38 -10.73 30.81
N GLY A 524 -15.09 -10.35 29.57
CA GLY A 524 -16.08 -10.19 28.51
C GLY A 524 -17.02 -9.00 28.69
N LEU A 525 -17.99 -8.91 27.79
CA LEU A 525 -19.04 -7.90 27.81
C LEU A 525 -20.31 -8.41 28.50
N LYS A 526 -21.15 -7.47 28.94
CA LYS A 526 -22.47 -7.74 29.53
C LYS A 526 -23.35 -8.55 28.57
N SER A 527 -24.28 -9.33 29.10
CA SER A 527 -25.16 -10.22 28.33
C SER A 527 -26.02 -9.51 27.27
N GLU A 528 -26.36 -8.24 27.50
CA GLU A 528 -27.11 -7.38 26.59
C GLU A 528 -26.27 -6.97 25.36
N GLN A 529 -24.94 -7.07 25.46
CA GLN A 529 -23.99 -6.74 24.40
C GLN A 529 -23.57 -8.00 23.64
N SER A 530 -24.52 -8.84 23.22
CA SER A 530 -24.22 -9.96 22.31
C SER A 530 -23.73 -9.45 20.95
N TYR A 531 -23.00 -10.27 20.19
CA TYR A 531 -22.62 -9.89 18.82
C TYR A 531 -23.82 -9.55 17.94
N ALA A 532 -24.95 -10.23 18.14
CA ALA A 532 -26.18 -9.90 17.42
C ALA A 532 -26.73 -8.52 17.82
N ALA A 533 -26.67 -8.15 19.11
CA ALA A 533 -27.07 -6.83 19.58
C ALA A 533 -26.14 -5.72 19.04
N LEU A 534 -24.82 -5.95 19.07
CA LEU A 534 -23.82 -5.02 18.55
C LEU A 534 -23.99 -4.80 17.03
N VAL A 535 -24.24 -5.86 16.25
CA VAL A 535 -24.53 -5.74 14.81
C VAL A 535 -25.81 -4.94 14.58
N LYS A 536 -26.90 -5.23 15.33
CA LYS A 536 -28.17 -4.50 15.19
C LYS A 536 -28.06 -3.02 15.54
N ALA A 537 -27.21 -2.68 16.50
CA ALA A 537 -26.92 -1.29 16.86
C ALA A 537 -26.07 -0.59 15.77
N ALA A 538 -25.05 -1.28 15.25
CA ALA A 538 -24.08 -0.72 14.32
C ALA A 538 -24.63 -0.57 12.89
N PHE A 539 -25.43 -1.51 12.38
CA PHE A 539 -25.79 -1.61 10.97
C PHE A 539 -27.27 -1.36 10.69
N LYS A 540 -27.56 -0.85 9.50
CA LYS A 540 -28.95 -0.61 9.08
C LYS A 540 -29.75 -1.92 8.96
N PRO A 541 -31.06 -1.91 9.30
CA PRO A 541 -31.91 -3.09 9.27
C PRO A 541 -31.96 -3.81 7.93
N GLU A 542 -31.85 -3.12 6.79
CA GLU A 542 -31.84 -3.80 5.49
C GLU A 542 -30.71 -4.83 5.33
N TRP A 543 -29.65 -4.77 6.15
CA TRP A 543 -28.53 -5.70 6.08
C TRP A 543 -28.67 -6.92 7.00
N TRP A 544 -29.50 -6.86 8.06
CA TRP A 544 -29.61 -7.94 9.06
C TRP A 544 -31.03 -8.45 9.37
N SER A 545 -32.08 -7.73 8.97
CA SER A 545 -33.46 -7.96 9.47
C SER A 545 -34.25 -9.08 8.77
N GLY A 546 -33.80 -9.54 7.60
CA GLY A 546 -34.47 -10.62 6.87
C GLY A 546 -34.58 -11.92 7.68
N THR A 547 -35.75 -12.53 7.60
CA THR A 547 -36.15 -13.69 8.43
C THR A 547 -36.06 -15.03 7.70
N THR A 548 -35.88 -15.01 6.38
CA THR A 548 -35.77 -16.22 5.56
C THR A 548 -34.35 -16.77 5.63
N LEU A 549 -34.19 -18.07 5.81
CA LEU A 549 -32.89 -18.72 5.72
C LEU A 549 -32.40 -18.73 4.27
N THR A 550 -31.10 -18.63 4.08
CA THR A 550 -30.47 -18.88 2.78
C THR A 550 -30.65 -20.34 2.36
N SER A 551 -30.44 -20.65 1.08
CA SER A 551 -30.58 -22.02 0.56
C SER A 551 -29.65 -23.03 1.23
N ASP A 552 -28.52 -22.56 1.76
CA ASP A 552 -27.55 -23.33 2.54
C ASP A 552 -27.79 -23.28 4.06
N GLY A 553 -28.95 -22.75 4.51
CA GLY A 553 -29.42 -22.86 5.88
C GLY A 553 -28.82 -21.85 6.87
N TYR A 554 -28.36 -20.69 6.40
CA TYR A 554 -27.85 -19.60 7.25
C TYR A 554 -28.88 -18.48 7.40
N THR A 555 -28.86 -17.83 8.56
CA THR A 555 -29.62 -16.60 8.77
C THR A 555 -29.04 -15.46 7.93
N HIS A 556 -29.81 -14.38 7.76
CA HIS A 556 -29.32 -13.18 7.09
C HIS A 556 -28.06 -12.60 7.76
N MET A 557 -28.01 -12.60 9.09
CA MET A 557 -26.86 -12.10 9.84
C MET A 557 -25.61 -12.96 9.65
N GLU A 558 -25.76 -14.28 9.63
CA GLU A 558 -24.64 -15.20 9.35
C GLU A 558 -24.14 -15.03 7.92
N ALA A 559 -25.04 -14.93 6.95
CA ALA A 559 -24.69 -14.77 5.54
C ALA A 559 -23.94 -13.45 5.26
N ASN A 560 -24.33 -12.37 5.93
CA ASN A 560 -23.70 -11.05 5.81
C ASN A 560 -22.60 -10.79 6.86
N PHE A 561 -22.17 -11.80 7.61
CA PHE A 561 -21.11 -11.62 8.60
C PHE A 561 -19.82 -10.96 8.07
N PRO A 562 -19.31 -11.25 6.85
CA PRO A 562 -18.10 -10.57 6.35
C PRO A 562 -18.31 -9.06 6.15
N LEU A 563 -19.51 -8.60 5.81
CA LEU A 563 -19.84 -7.18 5.70
C LEU A 563 -19.70 -6.48 7.06
N TYR A 564 -20.25 -7.09 8.11
CA TYR A 564 -20.16 -6.53 9.46
C TYR A 564 -18.73 -6.54 9.97
N TRP A 565 -18.03 -7.66 9.78
CA TRP A 565 -16.65 -7.84 10.19
C TRP A 565 -15.75 -6.78 9.55
N GLY A 566 -15.75 -6.68 8.21
CA GLY A 566 -14.89 -5.75 7.48
C GLY A 566 -15.14 -4.29 7.86
N LEU A 567 -16.41 -3.85 7.84
CA LEU A 567 -16.73 -2.46 8.17
C LEU A 567 -16.49 -2.14 9.65
N ALA A 568 -16.81 -3.04 10.57
CA ALA A 568 -16.62 -2.77 12.00
C ALA A 568 -15.12 -2.69 12.35
N ILE A 569 -14.28 -3.60 11.85
CA ILE A 569 -12.83 -3.54 12.07
C ILE A 569 -12.24 -2.27 11.44
N MET A 570 -12.61 -1.94 10.19
CA MET A 570 -12.19 -0.68 9.58
C MET A 570 -12.59 0.53 10.42
N MET A 571 -13.80 0.55 10.98
CA MET A 571 -14.22 1.65 11.85
C MET A 571 -13.41 1.72 13.14
N TYR A 572 -13.10 0.58 13.77
CA TYR A 572 -12.21 0.56 14.93
C TYR A 572 -10.80 1.05 14.57
N GLU A 573 -10.18 0.50 13.52
CA GLU A 573 -8.84 0.88 13.11
C GLU A 573 -8.76 2.32 12.57
N SER A 574 -9.88 2.90 12.11
CA SER A 574 -9.96 4.33 11.77
C SER A 574 -9.78 5.26 12.97
N THR A 575 -9.88 4.74 14.20
CA THR A 575 -9.57 5.51 15.42
C THR A 575 -8.09 5.40 15.81
N LEU A 576 -7.35 4.41 15.30
CA LEU A 576 -5.95 4.15 15.63
C LEU A 576 -5.02 5.09 14.85
N VAL A 577 -5.19 6.39 15.05
CA VAL A 577 -4.43 7.47 14.40
C VAL A 577 -3.37 8.02 15.35
N SER A 578 -2.12 7.98 14.90
CA SER A 578 -0.94 8.39 15.65
C SER A 578 -0.40 9.74 15.13
N ASP A 579 -1.05 10.81 15.57
CA ASP A 579 -0.88 12.20 15.11
C ASP A 579 -0.29 13.17 16.17
N ASP A 580 0.30 12.64 17.25
CA ASP A 580 0.97 13.41 18.33
C ASP A 580 2.40 12.92 18.60
N THR A 581 3.16 12.70 17.53
CA THR A 581 4.59 12.40 17.62
C THR A 581 5.39 13.67 17.95
N PRO A 582 6.64 13.56 18.46
CA PRO A 582 7.55 14.69 18.54
C PRO A 582 7.72 15.45 17.21
N PHE A 583 7.71 14.74 16.08
CA PHE A 583 7.68 15.39 14.75
C PHE A 583 6.42 16.23 14.53
N ASP A 584 5.23 15.72 14.87
CA ASP A 584 3.98 16.49 14.73
C ASP A 584 4.01 17.77 15.57
N ARG A 585 4.48 17.69 16.83
CA ARG A 585 4.66 18.87 17.69
C ARG A 585 5.65 19.87 17.10
N TYR A 586 6.75 19.39 16.53
CA TYR A 586 7.71 20.24 15.80
C TYR A 586 7.06 20.96 14.61
N ARG A 587 6.21 20.27 13.84
CA ARG A 587 5.46 20.87 12.73
C ARG A 587 4.37 21.84 13.19
N LYS A 588 3.86 21.70 14.41
CA LYS A 588 2.93 22.66 15.06
C LYS A 588 3.63 23.85 15.72
N GLY A 589 4.97 23.92 15.66
CA GLY A 589 5.75 25.08 16.11
C GLY A 589 6.59 24.86 17.36
N ASP A 590 6.57 23.67 17.96
CA ASP A 590 7.46 23.34 19.08
C ASP A 590 8.86 22.95 18.57
N SER A 591 9.73 23.95 18.41
CA SER A 591 11.10 23.75 17.92
C SER A 591 11.96 22.85 18.82
N GLY A 592 11.54 22.62 20.07
CA GLY A 592 12.21 21.77 21.04
C GLY A 592 11.77 20.30 21.00
N ALA A 593 10.72 19.98 20.26
CA ALA A 593 10.22 18.60 20.15
C ALA A 593 11.16 17.68 19.36
N LEU A 594 12.03 18.22 18.49
CA LEU A 594 13.13 17.49 17.87
C LEU A 594 14.47 17.95 18.45
N THR A 595 15.34 17.00 18.77
CA THR A 595 16.75 17.26 19.07
C THR A 595 17.50 17.79 17.84
N GLU A 596 18.69 18.36 18.03
CA GLU A 596 19.52 18.81 16.90
C GLU A 596 19.96 17.64 16.00
N ASN A 597 20.24 16.47 16.59
CA ASN A 597 20.52 15.26 15.82
C ASN A 597 19.30 14.80 15.03
N ALA A 598 18.10 14.80 15.62
CA ALA A 598 16.87 14.46 14.90
C ALA A 598 16.58 15.46 13.77
N LYS A 599 16.91 16.75 13.93
CA LYS A 599 16.84 17.74 12.85
C LYS A 599 17.84 17.44 11.74
N ARG A 600 19.08 17.03 12.07
CA ARG A 600 20.06 16.56 11.08
C ARG A 600 19.55 15.31 10.35
N GLY A 601 18.99 14.35 11.09
CA GLY A 601 18.37 13.15 10.54
C GLY A 601 17.20 13.45 9.60
N LEU A 602 16.35 14.41 9.96
CA LEU A 602 15.28 14.91 9.09
C LEU A 602 15.83 15.51 7.79
N GLN A 603 16.92 16.28 7.85
CA GLN A 603 17.55 16.81 6.64
C GLN A 603 18.08 15.68 5.74
N ILE A 604 18.73 14.68 6.32
CA ILE A 604 19.20 13.50 5.57
C ILE A 604 18.02 12.75 4.95
N PHE A 605 16.95 12.54 5.73
CA PHE A 605 15.73 11.87 5.27
C PHE A 605 15.10 12.56 4.05
N LEU A 606 15.12 13.90 4.05
CA LEU A 606 14.51 14.73 3.00
C LEU A 606 15.39 14.89 1.76
N ASN A 607 16.72 14.80 1.91
CA ASN A 607 17.67 15.15 0.85
C ASN A 607 18.59 13.98 0.53
N GLU A 608 19.72 13.81 1.24
CA GLU A 608 20.77 12.83 0.90
C GLU A 608 20.21 11.39 0.80
N GLY A 609 19.30 11.01 1.68
CA GLY A 609 18.69 9.68 1.68
C GLY A 609 17.45 9.54 0.80
N LYS A 610 16.88 10.63 0.28
CA LYS A 610 15.65 10.69 -0.54
C LYS A 610 14.49 9.85 0.01
N CYS A 611 14.47 9.58 1.32
CA CYS A 611 13.53 8.65 1.94
C CYS A 611 12.07 9.13 1.78
N ILE A 612 11.89 10.45 1.77
CA ILE A 612 10.60 11.14 1.57
C ILE A 612 9.97 10.87 0.19
N ASN A 613 10.74 10.47 -0.82
CA ASN A 613 10.21 10.20 -2.16
C ASN A 613 9.23 9.02 -2.16
N CYS A 614 9.50 8.02 -1.32
CA CYS A 614 8.61 6.86 -1.14
C CYS A 614 7.76 6.98 0.12
N HIS A 615 8.32 7.51 1.21
CA HIS A 615 7.64 7.71 2.49
C HIS A 615 7.07 9.14 2.59
N GLY A 616 6.28 9.52 1.60
CA GLY A 616 5.82 10.90 1.43
C GLY A 616 4.71 11.31 2.40
N GLY A 617 4.46 12.62 2.43
CA GLY A 617 3.35 13.23 3.15
C GLY A 617 3.45 13.14 4.69
N PRO A 618 2.47 13.72 5.40
CA PRO A 618 2.37 13.59 6.86
C PRO A 618 2.22 12.14 7.35
N GLU A 619 1.75 11.23 6.51
CA GLU A 619 1.63 9.79 6.80
C GLU A 619 2.96 9.05 6.84
N PHE A 620 4.03 9.62 6.26
CA PHE A 620 5.32 8.96 6.04
C PHE A 620 5.19 7.58 5.37
N ALA A 621 4.32 7.49 4.37
CA ALA A 621 3.91 6.26 3.73
C ALA A 621 3.72 6.45 2.21
N GLY A 622 3.63 5.34 1.48
CA GLY A 622 3.23 5.34 0.07
C GLY A 622 1.88 4.63 -0.13
N ALA A 623 1.34 4.70 -1.34
CA ALA A 623 0.05 4.10 -1.70
C ALA A 623 -1.12 4.58 -0.80
N THR A 624 -1.05 5.82 -0.33
CA THR A 624 -2.08 6.43 0.52
C THR A 624 -3.17 7.08 -0.32
N VAL A 625 -4.37 7.22 0.27
CA VAL A 625 -5.49 7.92 -0.39
C VAL A 625 -5.11 9.38 -0.69
N SER A 626 -4.39 10.04 0.21
CA SER A 626 -4.02 11.46 0.09
C SER A 626 -3.07 11.74 -1.08
N GLN A 627 -2.17 10.80 -1.38
CA GLN A 627 -1.21 10.88 -2.50
C GLN A 627 -1.82 10.41 -3.83
N LEU A 628 -2.46 9.24 -3.84
CA LEU A 628 -2.90 8.65 -5.10
C LEU A 628 -4.08 9.40 -5.71
N ARG A 629 -4.96 10.00 -4.89
CA ARG A 629 -6.23 10.60 -5.34
C ARG A 629 -6.82 11.63 -4.38
N GLY A 630 -6.00 12.27 -3.55
CA GLY A 630 -6.46 13.02 -2.41
C GLY A 630 -5.94 14.45 -2.35
N VAL A 631 -5.76 14.96 -1.12
CA VAL A 631 -5.48 16.38 -0.86
C VAL A 631 -4.01 16.76 -1.04
N LEU A 632 -3.10 15.78 -1.06
CA LEU A 632 -1.66 16.03 -1.22
C LEU A 632 -1.28 16.01 -2.69
N SER A 633 -1.69 14.97 -3.41
CA SER A 633 -1.46 14.84 -4.84
C SER A 633 -2.57 14.01 -5.51
N ASN A 634 -2.46 13.90 -6.84
CA ASN A 634 -3.31 13.06 -7.67
C ASN A 634 -2.40 12.30 -8.64
N ASP A 635 -1.36 11.69 -8.07
CA ASP A 635 -0.31 10.99 -8.82
C ASP A 635 -0.89 9.79 -9.56
N GLY A 636 -2.00 9.26 -9.03
CA GLY A 636 -2.76 8.18 -9.62
C GLY A 636 -2.17 6.81 -9.26
N PRO A 637 -2.94 5.75 -9.51
CA PRO A 637 -2.59 4.38 -9.13
C PRO A 637 -1.44 3.75 -9.93
N ILE A 638 -1.00 4.40 -11.01
CA ILE A 638 0.02 3.92 -11.93
C ILE A 638 0.94 5.08 -12.26
N GLU A 639 2.25 4.82 -12.18
CA GLU A 639 3.30 5.78 -12.45
C GLU A 639 4.23 5.25 -13.56
N LEU A 640 4.94 6.15 -14.24
CA LEU A 640 5.92 5.83 -15.28
C LEU A 640 7.28 6.36 -14.83
N MET A 641 8.20 5.44 -14.50
CA MET A 641 9.53 5.81 -14.02
C MET A 641 10.62 5.50 -15.03
N PRO A 642 11.67 6.33 -15.06
CA PRO A 642 12.96 5.94 -15.58
C PRO A 642 13.63 4.92 -14.67
N MET A 643 13.87 3.70 -15.16
CA MET A 643 14.57 2.65 -14.40
C MET A 643 15.97 2.44 -14.97
N ALA A 644 16.79 1.67 -14.25
CA ALA A 644 18.09 1.20 -14.75
C ALA A 644 17.97 0.44 -16.09
N VAL A 645 16.82 -0.21 -16.34
CA VAL A 645 16.50 -0.89 -17.61
C VAL A 645 15.33 -0.21 -18.31
N GLY A 646 15.57 1.02 -18.77
CA GLY A 646 14.63 1.84 -19.54
C GLY A 646 13.44 2.33 -18.71
N SER A 647 12.45 2.93 -19.36
CA SER A 647 11.23 3.33 -18.67
C SER A 647 10.31 2.14 -18.43
N ALA A 648 9.63 2.13 -17.28
CA ALA A 648 8.63 1.12 -16.97
C ALA A 648 7.45 1.70 -16.17
N PHE A 649 6.30 1.07 -16.35
CA PHE A 649 5.11 1.33 -15.55
C PHE A 649 5.14 0.48 -14.28
N TYR A 650 4.72 1.06 -13.15
CA TYR A 650 4.60 0.37 -11.87
C TYR A 650 3.41 0.94 -11.10
N ASP A 651 3.04 0.23 -10.04
CA ASP A 651 1.90 0.59 -9.20
C ASP A 651 2.33 1.65 -8.18
N GLY A 652 1.59 2.76 -8.11
CA GLY A 652 1.97 3.89 -7.25
C GLY A 652 2.08 3.49 -5.78
N GLY A 653 3.22 3.79 -5.16
CA GLY A 653 3.55 3.40 -3.79
C GLY A 653 3.95 1.93 -3.58
N PHE A 654 4.27 1.19 -4.65
CA PHE A 654 4.81 -0.17 -4.58
C PHE A 654 6.18 -0.23 -5.25
N TYR A 655 7.22 -0.60 -4.50
CA TYR A 655 8.59 -0.55 -4.98
C TYR A 655 9.35 -1.84 -4.69
N ASN A 656 10.17 -2.27 -5.65
CA ASN A 656 11.17 -3.31 -5.42
C ASN A 656 12.44 -2.63 -4.92
N ILE A 657 12.73 -2.81 -3.63
CA ILE A 657 13.90 -2.22 -2.99
C ILE A 657 15.07 -3.21 -2.86
N GLY A 658 14.94 -4.45 -3.36
CA GLY A 658 16.03 -5.42 -3.35
C GLY A 658 16.32 -6.11 -2.01
N VAL A 659 15.32 -6.27 -1.13
CA VAL A 659 15.42 -7.06 0.12
C VAL A 659 15.63 -8.56 -0.14
N ARG A 660 15.02 -9.10 -1.20
CA ARG A 660 15.23 -10.47 -1.72
C ARG A 660 15.25 -10.45 -3.23
N GLN A 661 15.69 -11.55 -3.83
CA GLN A 661 15.65 -11.69 -5.29
C GLN A 661 14.20 -11.70 -5.77
N THR A 662 13.91 -11.01 -6.87
CA THR A 662 12.56 -10.92 -7.45
C THR A 662 11.92 -12.29 -7.75
N GLU A 663 12.73 -13.28 -8.13
CA GLU A 663 12.23 -14.64 -8.43
C GLU A 663 11.79 -15.41 -7.18
N GLU A 664 12.34 -15.04 -6.03
CA GLU A 664 11.96 -15.60 -4.75
C GLU A 664 10.69 -14.95 -4.22
N ASP A 665 10.47 -13.69 -4.54
CA ASP A 665 9.29 -12.99 -4.07
C ASP A 665 8.80 -11.96 -5.06
N ILE A 666 7.70 -12.28 -5.73
CA ILE A 666 7.16 -11.47 -6.82
C ILE A 666 6.15 -10.42 -6.34
N ALA A 667 5.64 -10.52 -5.12
CA ALA A 667 4.73 -9.56 -4.50
C ALA A 667 3.54 -9.13 -5.39
N VAL A 668 3.31 -7.83 -5.58
CA VAL A 668 2.22 -7.26 -6.40
C VAL A 668 2.30 -7.66 -7.89
N GLY A 669 3.45 -8.17 -8.33
CA GLY A 669 3.61 -8.79 -9.64
C GLY A 669 2.88 -10.12 -9.81
N ALA A 670 2.37 -10.73 -8.74
CA ALA A 670 1.62 -11.97 -8.78
C ALA A 670 0.28 -11.86 -9.53
N SER A 671 -0.28 -13.01 -9.91
CA SER A 671 -1.64 -13.14 -10.43
C SER A 671 -2.45 -14.13 -9.60
N HIS A 672 -3.67 -13.74 -9.25
CA HIS A 672 -4.64 -14.66 -8.68
C HIS A 672 -5.12 -15.63 -9.77
N PRO A 673 -5.22 -16.95 -9.51
CA PRO A 673 -5.66 -17.94 -10.50
C PRO A 673 -7.04 -17.64 -11.10
N GLN A 674 -7.96 -17.09 -10.30
CA GLN A 674 -9.31 -16.75 -10.74
C GLN A 674 -9.46 -15.29 -11.20
N PHE A 675 -8.71 -14.35 -10.59
CA PHE A 675 -8.98 -12.91 -10.75
C PHE A 675 -7.93 -12.18 -11.58
N GLY A 676 -6.89 -12.89 -12.04
CA GLY A 676 -5.83 -12.32 -12.85
C GLY A 676 -4.82 -11.48 -12.05
N PRO A 677 -4.10 -10.55 -12.71
CA PRO A 677 -2.99 -9.82 -12.09
C PRO A 677 -3.41 -8.98 -10.89
N LEU A 678 -2.60 -8.96 -9.82
CA LEU A 678 -2.81 -8.04 -8.69
C LEU A 678 -2.41 -6.60 -9.02
N SER A 679 -1.38 -6.43 -9.84
CA SER A 679 -0.89 -5.11 -10.23
C SER A 679 -1.88 -4.34 -11.09
N TYR A 680 -2.13 -3.08 -10.72
CA TYR A 680 -2.92 -2.13 -11.50
C TYR A 680 -2.28 -1.86 -12.86
N SER A 681 -0.96 -1.75 -12.94
CA SER A 681 -0.23 -1.61 -14.21
C SER A 681 -0.52 -2.77 -15.17
N LYS A 682 -0.45 -4.02 -14.68
CA LYS A 682 -0.77 -5.22 -15.48
C LYS A 682 -2.26 -5.28 -15.84
N GLN A 683 -3.14 -4.94 -14.91
CA GLN A 683 -4.58 -4.89 -15.17
C GLN A 683 -4.94 -3.85 -16.25
N LYS A 684 -4.34 -2.65 -16.19
CA LYS A 684 -4.53 -1.57 -17.17
C LYS A 684 -4.02 -1.97 -18.56
N GLN A 685 -2.85 -2.60 -18.62
CA GLN A 685 -2.32 -3.16 -19.87
C GLN A 685 -3.24 -4.24 -20.47
N ASN A 686 -3.93 -5.00 -19.61
CA ASN A 686 -4.93 -6.00 -20.01
C ASN A 686 -6.33 -5.41 -20.27
N GLY A 687 -6.47 -4.08 -20.30
CA GLY A 687 -7.71 -3.39 -20.66
C GLY A 687 -8.68 -3.10 -19.51
N ARG A 688 -8.32 -3.40 -18.26
CA ARG A 688 -9.13 -3.04 -17.09
C ARG A 688 -8.99 -1.55 -16.80
N ASN A 689 -10.09 -0.87 -16.49
CA ASN A 689 -10.03 0.52 -16.06
C ASN A 689 -9.76 0.61 -14.55
N VAL A 690 -8.52 0.95 -14.19
CA VAL A 690 -8.09 1.18 -12.80
C VAL A 690 -7.85 2.67 -12.51
N GLY A 691 -8.17 3.58 -13.44
CA GLY A 691 -7.76 4.99 -13.39
C GLY A 691 -6.31 5.21 -13.82
N GLY A 692 -5.77 6.39 -13.54
CA GLY A 692 -4.36 6.74 -13.83
C GLY A 692 -4.02 6.86 -15.31
N ILE A 693 -2.71 6.85 -15.59
CA ILE A 693 -2.15 6.90 -16.95
C ILE A 693 -2.45 5.60 -17.73
N ASP A 694 -2.54 5.71 -19.06
CA ASP A 694 -2.71 4.54 -19.92
C ASP A 694 -1.41 3.75 -20.05
N VAL A 695 -1.52 2.41 -20.08
CA VAL A 695 -0.39 1.48 -20.21
C VAL A 695 -0.51 0.76 -21.56
N PRO A 696 0.26 1.15 -22.59
CA PRO A 696 0.18 0.52 -23.91
C PRO A 696 0.50 -0.99 -23.88
N GLY A 697 -0.09 -1.74 -24.82
CA GLY A 697 0.27 -3.13 -25.04
C GLY A 697 1.75 -3.28 -25.40
N GLY A 698 2.46 -4.18 -24.70
CA GLY A 698 3.90 -4.38 -24.88
C GLY A 698 4.79 -3.36 -24.17
N ALA A 699 4.22 -2.36 -23.50
CA ALA A 699 4.98 -1.49 -22.61
C ALA A 699 5.59 -2.30 -21.46
N ARG A 700 6.79 -1.90 -21.02
CA ARG A 700 7.48 -2.53 -19.91
C ARG A 700 6.76 -2.22 -18.60
N ILE A 701 6.54 -3.26 -17.79
CA ILE A 701 5.99 -3.15 -16.43
C ILE A 701 7.03 -3.66 -15.43
N ALA A 702 7.29 -2.91 -14.37
CA ALA A 702 8.29 -3.19 -13.33
C ALA A 702 7.63 -3.33 -11.95
N VAL A 703 6.87 -4.41 -11.74
CA VAL A 703 6.08 -4.63 -10.52
C VAL A 703 6.44 -5.91 -9.78
N ASN A 704 7.37 -6.69 -10.31
CA ASN A 704 7.78 -7.93 -9.67
C ASN A 704 8.72 -7.61 -8.49
N GLY A 705 8.45 -8.21 -7.34
CA GLY A 705 9.16 -7.94 -6.09
C GLY A 705 8.87 -6.57 -5.50
N ALA A 706 7.83 -5.89 -6.00
CA ALA A 706 7.40 -4.59 -5.50
C ALA A 706 6.37 -4.73 -4.37
N PHE A 707 6.65 -4.06 -3.26
CA PHE A 707 5.84 -4.09 -2.05
C PHE A 707 5.34 -2.70 -1.69
N LYS A 708 4.17 -2.66 -1.06
CA LYS A 708 3.61 -1.40 -0.56
C LYS A 708 4.57 -0.69 0.38
N THR A 709 4.84 0.59 0.19
CA THR A 709 5.62 1.38 1.14
C THR A 709 4.85 1.55 2.47
N PRO A 710 5.37 1.03 3.61
CA PRO A 710 4.69 1.14 4.90
C PRO A 710 4.81 2.57 5.47
N THR A 711 3.98 2.87 6.48
CA THR A 711 4.17 4.09 7.29
C THR A 711 5.41 3.93 8.18
N LEU A 712 6.16 5.02 8.36
CA LEU A 712 7.26 5.08 9.33
C LEU A 712 6.84 5.63 10.69
N ARG A 713 5.56 5.92 10.90
CA ARG A 713 5.06 6.31 12.22
C ARG A 713 5.12 5.12 13.17
N ASN A 714 5.63 5.34 14.38
CA ASN A 714 5.91 4.32 15.39
C ASN A 714 6.92 3.25 14.96
N ILE A 715 7.74 3.51 13.93
CA ILE A 715 8.67 2.52 13.36
C ILE A 715 9.64 1.95 14.40
N GLU A 716 9.99 2.70 15.45
CA GLU A 716 10.79 2.20 16.58
C GLU A 716 10.20 0.95 17.26
N LEU A 717 8.88 0.81 17.22
CA LEU A 717 8.13 -0.23 17.94
C LEU A 717 7.59 -1.34 17.02
N THR A 718 7.91 -1.32 15.72
CA THR A 718 7.32 -2.26 14.75
C THR A 718 8.37 -3.14 14.08
N GLY A 719 9.49 -3.38 14.76
CA GLY A 719 10.47 -4.38 14.36
C GLY A 719 9.93 -5.81 14.54
N PRO A 720 10.52 -6.82 13.88
CA PRO A 720 11.61 -6.71 12.91
C PRO A 720 11.18 -6.01 11.62
N TYR A 721 12.11 -5.59 10.76
CA TYR A 721 11.79 -4.72 9.62
C TYR A 721 11.80 -5.43 8.27
N PHE A 722 11.18 -4.76 7.29
CA PHE A 722 10.81 -5.25 5.96
C PHE A 722 9.71 -6.32 5.94
N HIS A 723 9.19 -6.61 4.74
CA HIS A 723 8.11 -7.58 4.54
C HIS A 723 8.49 -9.03 4.93
N ASN A 724 9.79 -9.33 5.03
CA ASN A 724 10.33 -10.61 5.48
C ASN A 724 10.80 -10.58 6.94
N GLY A 725 10.76 -9.44 7.62
CA GLY A 725 11.26 -9.30 8.99
C GLY A 725 12.76 -9.62 9.12
N GLY A 726 13.56 -9.38 8.08
CA GLY A 726 14.95 -9.83 8.00
C GLY A 726 15.99 -8.96 8.69
N THR A 727 15.59 -7.89 9.39
CA THR A 727 16.50 -6.98 10.12
C THR A 727 15.95 -6.65 11.50
N LYS A 728 16.84 -6.47 12.48
CA LYS A 728 16.44 -6.35 13.90
C LYS A 728 16.32 -4.92 14.43
N ASN A 729 17.02 -3.96 13.83
CA ASN A 729 17.04 -2.58 14.30
C ASN A 729 17.05 -1.58 13.13
N LEU A 730 16.75 -0.31 13.45
CA LEU A 730 16.70 0.76 12.45
C LEU A 730 18.07 1.08 11.85
N LEU A 731 19.17 0.78 12.54
CA LEU A 731 20.51 1.02 12.02
C LEU A 731 20.80 0.08 10.84
N GLU A 732 20.46 -1.20 10.95
CA GLU A 732 20.58 -2.16 9.85
C GLU A 732 19.70 -1.76 8.64
N VAL A 733 18.52 -1.18 8.89
CA VAL A 733 17.67 -0.62 7.84
C VAL A 733 18.35 0.57 7.16
N VAL A 734 18.95 1.49 7.90
CA VAL A 734 19.70 2.61 7.32
C VAL A 734 20.89 2.08 6.51
N GLU A 735 21.69 1.18 7.07
CA GLU A 735 22.82 0.53 6.39
C GLU A 735 22.38 -0.11 5.06
N PHE A 736 21.19 -0.72 5.00
CA PHE A 736 20.62 -1.30 3.78
C PHE A 736 20.46 -0.29 2.65
N TYR A 737 19.91 0.89 2.96
CA TYR A 737 19.76 1.96 1.97
C TYR A 737 21.11 2.61 1.65
N VAL A 738 22.01 2.75 2.63
CA VAL A 738 23.36 3.31 2.43
C VAL A 738 24.17 2.50 1.42
N ARG A 739 24.07 1.16 1.47
CA ARG A 739 24.73 0.27 0.49
C ARG A 739 23.95 0.08 -0.82
N GLY A 740 22.69 0.52 -0.88
CA GLY A 740 21.87 0.54 -2.10
C GLY A 740 21.13 -0.76 -2.42
N ALA A 741 20.72 -1.53 -1.40
CA ALA A 741 20.07 -2.86 -1.46
C ALA A 741 20.98 -4.08 -1.41
N ASP A 742 20.38 -5.19 -0.97
CA ASP A 742 21.04 -6.51 -0.87
C ASP A 742 21.13 -7.20 -2.25
N PHE A 743 20.08 -7.11 -3.07
CA PHE A 743 20.00 -7.79 -4.37
C PHE A 743 19.95 -6.83 -5.57
N LYS A 744 20.65 -5.69 -5.51
CA LYS A 744 20.64 -4.64 -6.55
C LYS A 744 20.88 -5.18 -7.96
N LYS A 745 21.93 -5.99 -8.15
CA LYS A 745 22.32 -6.51 -9.47
C LYS A 745 21.28 -7.48 -10.04
N THR A 746 20.79 -8.42 -9.21
CA THR A 746 19.81 -9.42 -9.62
C THR A 746 18.46 -8.77 -9.92
N ASN A 747 18.07 -7.77 -9.13
CA ASN A 747 16.78 -7.10 -9.26
C ASN A 747 16.81 -5.91 -10.23
N ILE A 748 17.94 -5.58 -10.87
CA ILE A 748 18.14 -4.33 -11.64
C ILE A 748 17.05 -4.00 -12.68
N LYS A 749 16.33 -5.03 -13.16
CA LYS A 749 15.17 -4.83 -14.02
C LYS A 749 14.07 -4.08 -13.25
N ASP A 750 13.66 -4.59 -12.11
CA ASP A 750 12.50 -4.11 -11.35
C ASP A 750 12.86 -3.17 -10.19
N LEU A 751 14.15 -3.09 -9.82
CA LEU A 751 14.65 -2.28 -8.72
C LEU A 751 14.35 -0.80 -8.92
N ASP A 752 13.81 -0.17 -7.89
CA ASP A 752 13.56 1.27 -7.84
C ASP A 752 14.88 2.07 -7.99
N PRO A 753 14.91 3.10 -8.85
CA PRO A 753 16.12 3.87 -9.13
C PRO A 753 16.66 4.67 -7.93
N ASP A 754 15.81 5.06 -6.98
CA ASP A 754 16.25 5.80 -5.79
C ASP A 754 16.96 4.90 -4.76
N VAL A 755 16.91 3.57 -4.94
CA VAL A 755 17.65 2.60 -4.11
C VAL A 755 19.04 2.34 -4.70
N GLY A 756 19.74 3.42 -5.05
CA GLY A 756 21.07 3.38 -5.67
C GLY A 756 22.22 3.23 -4.67
N GLY A 757 21.99 3.54 -3.40
CA GLY A 757 23.01 3.74 -2.36
C GLY A 757 23.07 5.19 -1.92
N ILE A 758 23.60 5.46 -0.72
CA ILE A 758 23.77 6.82 -0.18
C ILE A 758 25.25 7.03 0.15
N PRO A 759 26.12 7.34 -0.83
CA PRO A 759 27.56 7.45 -0.63
C PRO A 759 27.97 8.42 0.48
N GLU A 760 27.21 9.49 0.69
CA GLU A 760 27.44 10.50 1.73
C GLU A 760 27.36 9.94 3.16
N LEU A 761 26.65 8.82 3.34
CA LEU A 761 26.48 8.15 4.62
C LEU A 761 27.40 6.93 4.80
N GLN A 762 28.13 6.50 3.76
CA GLN A 762 29.03 5.35 3.83
C GLN A 762 30.19 5.64 4.79
N GLY A 763 30.30 4.85 5.87
CA GLY A 763 31.28 5.05 6.94
C GLY A 763 31.01 6.27 7.84
N ASN A 764 29.94 7.04 7.60
CA ASN A 764 29.57 8.21 8.40
C ASN A 764 28.53 7.84 9.45
N LYS A 765 28.98 7.12 10.49
CA LYS A 765 28.09 6.59 11.53
C LYS A 765 27.29 7.65 12.30
N PRO A 766 27.84 8.84 12.61
CA PRO A 766 27.07 9.89 13.25
C PRO A 766 25.83 10.31 12.45
N ASP A 767 25.94 10.49 11.12
CA ASP A 767 24.79 10.88 10.29
C ASP A 767 23.79 9.73 10.11
N GLN A 768 24.25 8.48 10.02
CA GLN A 768 23.34 7.32 10.04
C GLN A 768 22.54 7.25 11.35
N LEU A 769 23.19 7.49 12.50
CA LEU A 769 22.52 7.51 13.80
C LEU A 769 21.58 8.71 13.95
N ALA A 770 21.91 9.87 13.38
CA ALA A 770 21.01 11.02 13.33
C ALA A 770 19.72 10.68 12.56
N LEU A 771 19.82 9.96 11.43
CA LEU A 771 18.67 9.46 10.68
C LEU A 771 17.83 8.47 11.50
N VAL A 772 18.47 7.53 12.20
CA VAL A 772 17.78 6.63 13.16
C VAL A 772 17.05 7.43 14.24
N GLU A 773 17.70 8.44 14.81
CA GLU A 773 17.12 9.28 15.86
C GLU A 773 15.89 10.03 15.35
N PHE A 774 15.92 10.56 14.12
CA PHE A 774 14.75 11.16 13.48
C PHE A 774 13.58 10.16 13.38
N MET A 775 13.83 8.94 12.89
CA MET A 775 12.79 7.92 12.77
C MET A 775 12.16 7.55 14.12
N LYS A 776 12.92 7.57 15.22
CA LYS A 776 12.38 7.39 16.59
C LYS A 776 11.48 8.55 17.04
N HIS A 777 11.71 9.77 16.54
CA HIS A 777 10.84 10.92 16.80
C HIS A 777 9.51 10.86 16.01
N LEU A 778 9.28 9.80 15.23
CA LEU A 778 7.98 9.46 14.62
C LEU A 778 7.16 8.51 15.51
N THR A 779 7.60 8.21 16.74
CA THR A 779 6.85 7.42 17.72
C THR A 779 5.93 8.31 18.56
N ASP A 780 4.66 7.95 18.63
CA ASP A 780 3.66 8.61 19.47
C ASP A 780 3.64 7.97 20.86
N GLU A 781 3.75 8.80 21.88
CA GLU A 781 3.77 8.36 23.27
C GLU A 781 2.46 7.64 23.66
N ARG A 782 1.32 7.98 23.03
CA ARG A 782 0.08 7.24 23.27
C ARG A 782 0.17 5.80 22.77
N VAL A 783 0.88 5.55 21.68
CA VAL A 783 1.10 4.18 21.16
C VAL A 783 2.05 3.44 22.08
N LYS A 784 3.19 4.04 22.41
CA LYS A 784 4.21 3.46 23.29
C LYS A 784 3.62 3.02 24.63
N TYR A 785 2.80 3.86 25.24
CA TYR A 785 2.17 3.61 26.54
C TYR A 785 0.75 3.03 26.44
N ARG A 786 0.26 2.69 25.23
CA ARG A 786 -1.07 2.08 25.01
C ARG A 786 -2.23 2.91 25.58
N LYS A 787 -2.10 4.24 25.52
CA LYS A 787 -3.13 5.20 25.92
C LYS A 787 -4.22 5.26 24.87
N ALA A 788 -5.42 5.70 25.25
CA ALA A 788 -6.49 5.90 24.29
C ALA A 788 -6.04 6.75 23.08
N PRO A 789 -6.41 6.36 21.85
CA PRO A 789 -7.33 5.27 21.48
C PRO A 789 -6.70 3.86 21.36
N PHE A 790 -5.43 3.68 21.74
CA PHE A 790 -4.67 2.42 21.65
C PHE A 790 -4.81 1.51 22.88
N ASP A 791 -5.68 1.86 23.83
CA ASP A 791 -6.03 1.02 24.97
C ASP A 791 -6.80 -0.23 24.51
N HIS A 792 -6.70 -1.34 25.23
CA HIS A 792 -7.17 -2.63 24.73
C HIS A 792 -7.59 -3.64 25.81
N PRO A 793 -8.46 -4.62 25.47
CA PRO A 793 -8.69 -5.82 26.28
C PRO A 793 -7.41 -6.67 26.46
N GLU A 794 -7.42 -7.55 27.45
CA GLU A 794 -6.35 -8.54 27.66
C GLU A 794 -6.20 -9.44 26.43
N ILE A 795 -4.98 -9.85 26.09
CA ILE A 795 -4.73 -10.88 25.08
C ILE A 795 -3.70 -11.89 25.59
N VAL A 796 -3.97 -13.18 25.37
CA VAL A 796 -3.05 -14.27 25.70
C VAL A 796 -2.32 -14.66 24.42
N LEU A 797 -1.00 -14.50 24.42
CA LEU A 797 -0.18 -14.61 23.23
C LEU A 797 0.67 -15.89 23.29
N PRO A 798 0.53 -16.80 22.32
CA PRO A 798 1.45 -17.92 22.21
C PRO A 798 2.82 -17.41 21.77
N ASN A 799 3.88 -17.92 22.41
CA ASN A 799 5.27 -17.62 22.14
C ASN A 799 6.09 -18.93 22.09
N GLY A 800 5.83 -19.73 21.06
CA GLY A 800 6.37 -21.08 20.93
C GLY A 800 5.73 -22.09 21.89
N HIS A 801 6.42 -23.19 22.14
CA HIS A 801 5.94 -24.30 22.99
C HIS A 801 7.05 -24.89 23.87
N SER A 802 6.64 -25.61 24.93
CA SER A 802 7.54 -26.23 25.93
C SER A 802 7.71 -27.73 25.75
N GLY A 803 6.78 -28.40 25.09
CA GLY A 803 6.81 -29.84 24.87
C GLY A 803 5.55 -30.35 24.18
N VAL A 804 5.41 -31.67 24.12
CA VAL A 804 4.25 -32.35 23.57
C VAL A 804 3.59 -33.19 24.66
N GLU A 805 2.28 -33.02 24.82
CA GLU A 805 1.46 -33.83 25.72
C GLU A 805 0.24 -34.36 24.95
N ASN A 806 -0.01 -35.66 25.03
CA ASN A 806 -1.13 -36.33 24.36
C ASN A 806 -1.24 -36.01 22.84
N GLY A 807 -0.10 -35.87 22.16
CA GLY A 807 -0.05 -35.55 20.72
C GLY A 807 -0.41 -34.09 20.40
N VAL A 808 -0.29 -33.18 21.36
CA VAL A 808 -0.52 -31.74 21.20
C VAL A 808 0.69 -30.96 21.73
N ALA A 809 1.20 -30.01 20.94
CA ALA A 809 2.22 -29.09 21.40
C ALA A 809 1.65 -28.11 22.43
N LEU A 810 2.31 -27.98 23.58
CA LEU A 810 1.89 -27.10 24.65
C LEU A 810 2.40 -25.68 24.44
N ASP A 811 1.51 -24.76 24.05
CA ASP A 811 1.84 -23.34 23.89
C ASP A 811 2.46 -22.76 25.17
N ASN A 812 3.61 -22.10 25.03
CA ASN A 812 4.09 -21.17 26.05
C ASN A 812 3.35 -19.85 25.84
N ASN A 813 2.62 -19.39 26.85
CA ASN A 813 1.84 -18.17 26.73
C ASN A 813 2.41 -17.07 27.60
N PHE A 814 2.38 -15.84 27.09
CA PHE A 814 2.46 -14.64 27.93
C PHE A 814 1.17 -13.86 27.80
N VAL A 815 0.83 -13.11 28.85
CA VAL A 815 -0.42 -12.34 28.91
C VAL A 815 -0.07 -10.87 28.77
N LEU A 816 -0.61 -10.23 27.74
CA LEU A 816 -0.64 -8.78 27.67
C LEU A 816 -1.90 -8.32 28.41
N PRO A 817 -1.77 -7.63 29.56
CA PRO A 817 -2.92 -7.28 30.39
C PRO A 817 -3.85 -6.29 29.69
N ALA A 818 -5.11 -6.27 30.11
CA ALA A 818 -6.05 -5.23 29.68
C ALA A 818 -5.56 -3.86 30.16
N VAL A 819 -5.56 -2.87 29.26
CA VAL A 819 -5.11 -1.50 29.52
C VAL A 819 -6.27 -0.54 29.34
N GLY A 820 -6.41 0.41 30.26
CA GLY A 820 -7.40 1.48 30.17
C GLY A 820 -6.88 2.72 29.44
N ARG A 821 -7.74 3.73 29.28
CA ARG A 821 -7.41 4.97 28.54
C ARG A 821 -6.12 5.70 28.97
N GLU A 822 -5.70 5.56 30.22
CA GLU A 822 -4.50 6.22 30.77
C GLU A 822 -3.19 5.52 30.39
N GLY A 823 -3.28 4.32 29.79
CA GLY A 823 -2.13 3.53 29.36
C GLY A 823 -1.60 2.56 30.41
N GLY A 824 -0.51 1.88 30.05
CA GLY A 824 0.24 0.95 30.90
C GLY A 824 1.74 1.12 30.69
N GLU A 825 2.52 0.07 30.94
CA GLU A 825 3.96 0.06 30.69
C GLU A 825 4.32 0.43 29.23
N PRO A 826 5.52 0.94 28.95
CA PRO A 826 5.94 1.17 27.57
C PRO A 826 6.17 -0.16 26.84
N PHE A 827 5.85 -0.18 25.55
CA PHE A 827 6.39 -1.18 24.64
C PHE A 827 7.91 -1.02 24.50
N MET A 828 8.63 -2.14 24.37
CA MET A 828 10.08 -2.16 24.12
C MET A 828 10.37 -2.39 22.64
N PRO A 829 11.45 -1.82 22.08
CA PRO A 829 11.87 -2.12 20.71
C PRO A 829 12.17 -3.61 20.51
N PHE A 830 12.05 -4.09 19.27
CA PHE A 830 12.31 -5.49 18.94
C PHE A 830 13.75 -5.94 19.26
N GLU A 831 14.74 -5.06 19.14
CA GLU A 831 16.12 -5.37 19.50
C GLU A 831 16.27 -5.70 20.99
N GLU A 832 15.62 -4.92 21.87
CA GLU A 832 15.60 -5.20 23.31
C GLU A 832 14.88 -6.52 23.59
N ALA A 833 13.78 -6.78 22.89
CA ALA A 833 13.04 -8.02 23.00
C ALA A 833 13.81 -9.28 22.60
N LEU A 834 14.76 -9.18 21.67
CA LEU A 834 15.66 -10.30 21.33
C LEU A 834 16.56 -10.66 22.52
N GLU A 835 17.04 -9.64 23.24
CA GLU A 835 17.95 -9.80 24.38
C GLU A 835 17.22 -10.31 25.62
N THR A 836 16.09 -9.68 25.96
CA THR A 836 15.33 -10.01 27.17
C THR A 836 14.42 -11.23 26.99
N GLY A 837 14.06 -11.54 25.74
CA GLY A 837 12.92 -12.38 25.43
C GLY A 837 11.59 -11.64 25.63
N TYR A 838 10.59 -12.01 24.83
CA TYR A 838 9.18 -11.72 25.10
C TYR A 838 8.50 -12.89 25.81
#